data_AF-A0A7C6PHD1-F1
#
_entry.id   AF-A0A7C6PHD1-F1
#
_cell.length_a   1.000
_cell.length_b   1.000
_cell.length_c   1.000
_cell.angle_alpha   90.00
_cell.angle_beta   90.00
_cell.angle_gamma   90.00
#
_symmetry.space_group_name_H-M   'P 1'
#
loop_
_entity.id
_entity.type
_entity.pdbx_description
1 polymer ?
#
loop_
_entity_poly.entity_id
_entity_poly.type
_entity_poly.pdbx_seq_one_letter_code
_entity_poly.pdbx_strand_id
1 'polypeptide(L)'
;MTISSEVRKSGPYTGNDVTTSFPFSFKVFSADDVVVVLTDPAGIETTLTGSGTDYSVTLNADQDTAPGGTVEKVSALATDYLLTITSSVPNLQPLDLTNQGGFYPKVINAALDRLTILAQQNAEQIGRSVKVPISSSVTPDSLIAQLTQDAATAAAAASSASASETAAAGSASSAAGSASAAGVSATAAGNSQTAAAASQSAAASSETNAANSATAAANSATTATTQAGNAATSATNAANSATAAAGSATSAASSATTASTQASNAATSATNAANSATAAAGSATLAQQFAESITPTTSLQKADKASPCLVKTGGGTLAVKAGTTVYLSGGVVSFASQTAVTMPALSAGEDYSVWVLPDGTAQAVADPFSTPASAPAPGALKIGGFHYGLVAPGTTVASGGFSTSGFSNTGGSMIWTQADVDHIAGINEFSIWDLRYRSNGEQHGFTLDPQTRTWLGLYICSTNHIANGISRYNTDVASGTVLPRIPLAYGGDGMITYGRLSLYEAVEIAASHNCRLPSYEEFMSAAFGVTEGQSLGGASSTIPATARQAGYTSRIGMEQATGHHWIIGAPFGSSGGSTWSGTGRGSLYGTTGLPLFGGSRSDAAHSGSRCSNWSAVAWNSHWSIGLRAACDHLNL
;
A
#
# COMPACT_ATOMS: atom_id res chain seq x y z
N MET A 1 27.03 40.98 114.41
CA MET A 1 25.59 41.11 114.12
C MET A 1 25.03 39.72 113.87
N THR A 2 23.72 39.58 114.07
CA THR A 2 22.95 38.42 113.63
C THR A 2 22.90 38.35 112.11
N ILE A 3 22.48 37.21 111.54
CA ILE A 3 22.27 37.07 110.09
C ILE A 3 21.36 38.19 109.55
N SER A 4 21.85 38.95 108.56
CA SER A 4 21.17 40.13 107.98
C SER A 4 20.97 40.06 106.47
N SER A 5 21.21 38.89 105.86
CA SER A 5 21.07 38.63 104.42
C SER A 5 20.36 37.30 104.20
N GLU A 6 19.51 37.23 103.19
CA GLU A 6 18.83 36.00 102.75
C GLU A 6 19.65 35.21 101.72
N VAL A 7 20.74 35.79 101.23
CA VAL A 7 21.60 35.16 100.22
C VAL A 7 22.34 33.98 100.86
N ARG A 8 22.16 32.80 100.29
CA ARG A 8 22.81 31.55 100.72
C ARG A 8 23.66 30.90 99.63
N LYS A 9 23.57 31.44 98.42
CA LYS A 9 24.27 30.98 97.22
C LYS A 9 25.00 32.16 96.59
N SER A 10 26.24 31.94 96.15
CA SER A 10 27.05 32.90 95.42
C SER A 10 27.53 32.26 94.11
N GLY A 11 27.59 33.06 93.04
CA GLY A 11 27.65 32.54 91.68
C GLY A 11 26.27 32.21 91.09
N PRO A 12 26.20 31.41 90.00
CA PRO A 12 27.32 30.75 89.34
C PRO A 12 28.31 31.77 88.76
N TYR A 13 29.59 31.61 89.06
CA TYR A 13 30.68 32.31 88.41
C TYR A 13 30.99 31.63 87.09
N THR A 14 31.15 32.40 86.02
CA THR A 14 31.54 31.89 84.70
C THR A 14 33.05 31.77 84.61
N GLY A 15 33.54 30.62 84.17
CA GLY A 15 34.96 30.42 83.91
C GLY A 15 35.48 31.22 82.71
N ASN A 16 36.77 31.53 82.76
CA ASN A 16 37.47 32.33 81.77
C ASN A 16 38.96 31.92 81.63
N ASP A 17 39.32 30.74 82.14
CA ASP A 17 40.68 30.19 82.19
C ASP A 17 41.71 31.03 82.99
N VAL A 18 41.28 32.10 83.67
CA VAL A 18 42.17 33.02 84.39
C VAL A 18 41.81 33.15 85.88
N THR A 19 40.52 33.26 86.22
CA THR A 19 40.08 33.55 87.60
C THR A 19 40.21 32.33 88.50
N THR A 20 40.91 32.49 89.63
CA THR A 20 41.02 31.48 90.71
C THR A 20 40.29 31.90 92.00
N SER A 21 40.01 33.19 92.15
CA SER A 21 39.48 33.80 93.37
C SER A 21 37.99 34.13 93.24
N PHE A 22 37.16 33.58 94.12
CA PHE A 22 35.70 33.71 94.07
C PHE A 22 35.13 34.15 95.42
N PRO A 23 34.59 35.38 95.55
CA PRO A 23 34.10 35.89 96.82
C PRO A 23 32.68 35.39 97.13
N PHE A 24 32.39 35.11 98.39
CA PHE A 24 31.02 34.89 98.88
C PHE A 24 30.74 35.82 100.06
N SER A 25 29.47 36.18 100.27
CA SER A 25 29.07 37.22 101.24
C SER A 25 28.13 36.71 102.35
N PHE A 26 27.88 35.40 102.40
CA PHE A 26 27.05 34.78 103.42
C PHE A 26 27.89 34.26 104.59
N LYS A 27 27.33 34.36 105.81
CA LYS A 27 28.00 33.92 107.03
C LYS A 27 28.10 32.39 107.09
N VAL A 28 29.27 31.91 107.50
CA VAL A 28 29.58 30.52 107.88
C VAL A 28 30.32 30.50 109.22
N PHE A 29 30.37 29.35 109.91
CA PHE A 29 31.08 29.24 111.20
C PHE A 29 32.53 28.77 111.03
N SER A 30 32.79 28.00 109.97
CA SER A 30 34.09 27.46 109.62
C SER A 30 34.26 27.40 108.10
N ALA A 31 35.50 27.27 107.63
CA ALA A 31 35.80 27.04 106.22
C ALA A 31 35.13 25.75 105.68
N ASP A 32 34.98 24.73 106.53
CA ASP A 32 34.38 23.44 106.20
C ASP A 32 32.86 23.53 105.94
N ASP A 33 32.22 24.61 106.40
CA ASP A 33 30.80 24.86 106.12
C ASP A 33 30.56 25.40 104.71
N VAL A 34 31.61 25.71 103.93
CA VAL A 34 31.49 26.20 102.54
C VAL A 34 31.56 25.01 101.58
N VAL A 35 30.63 24.96 100.64
CA VAL A 35 30.58 23.97 99.57
C VAL A 35 30.68 24.67 98.23
N VAL A 36 31.54 24.12 97.36
CA VAL A 36 31.73 24.62 96.00
C VAL A 36 31.30 23.54 95.03
N VAL A 37 30.42 23.89 94.11
CA VAL A 37 29.90 23.01 93.06
C VAL A 37 30.41 23.52 91.71
N LEU A 38 30.98 22.61 90.93
CA LEU A 38 31.42 22.84 89.56
C LEU A 38 30.36 22.25 88.60
N THR A 39 29.90 23.02 87.64
CA THR A 39 29.03 22.55 86.55
C THR A 39 29.83 22.52 85.26
N ASP A 40 29.81 21.38 84.56
CA ASP A 40 30.46 21.22 83.27
C ASP A 40 29.59 21.74 82.09
N PRO A 41 30.14 21.82 80.86
CA PRO A 41 29.37 22.27 79.69
C PRO A 41 28.19 21.36 79.29
N ALA A 42 28.14 20.12 79.79
CA ALA A 42 27.02 19.20 79.59
C ALA A 42 25.91 19.37 80.66
N GLY A 43 26.11 20.28 81.62
CA GLY A 43 25.18 20.55 82.72
C GLY A 43 25.31 19.58 83.89
N ILE A 44 26.39 18.79 83.97
CA ILE A 44 26.63 17.86 85.09
C ILE A 44 27.30 18.62 86.24
N GLU A 45 26.69 18.54 87.42
CA GLU A 45 27.20 19.15 88.66
C GLU A 45 28.08 18.18 89.46
N THR A 46 29.25 18.64 89.89
CA THR A 46 30.19 17.91 90.76
C THR A 46 30.56 18.77 91.98
N THR A 47 30.46 18.23 93.19
CA THR A 47 30.94 18.93 94.40
C THR A 47 32.46 18.82 94.51
N LEU A 48 33.13 19.96 94.64
CA LEU A 48 34.59 20.04 94.79
C LEU A 48 35.02 19.76 96.23
N THR A 49 36.24 19.26 96.39
CA THR A 49 36.86 18.94 97.68
C THR A 49 37.66 20.13 98.21
N GLY A 50 37.34 20.60 99.42
CA GLY A 50 38.03 21.72 100.07
C GLY A 50 39.41 21.38 100.64
N SER A 51 39.86 22.19 101.61
CA SER A 51 41.14 22.00 102.34
C SER A 51 42.40 21.95 101.46
N GLY A 52 42.39 22.65 100.32
CA GLY A 52 43.53 22.77 99.41
C GLY A 52 43.63 21.68 98.34
N THR A 53 42.63 20.79 98.22
CA THR A 53 42.57 19.79 97.13
C THR A 53 42.12 20.44 95.82
N ASP A 54 40.85 20.87 95.76
CA ASP A 54 40.31 21.58 94.61
C ASP A 54 40.21 23.10 94.87
N TYR A 55 39.99 23.48 96.13
CA TYR A 55 39.97 24.86 96.58
C TYR A 55 40.35 25.00 98.06
N SER A 56 40.68 26.23 98.46
CA SER A 56 40.84 26.65 99.85
C SER A 56 39.91 27.82 100.15
N VAL A 57 39.55 28.01 101.42
CA VAL A 57 38.62 29.06 101.84
C VAL A 57 39.28 29.97 102.86
N THR A 58 39.28 31.27 102.58
CA THR A 58 39.69 32.29 103.54
C THR A 58 38.47 33.07 103.99
N LEU A 59 38.13 32.96 105.28
CA LEU A 59 37.02 33.72 105.87
C LEU A 59 37.46 35.15 106.20
N ASN A 60 36.53 36.11 106.07
CA ASN A 60 36.74 37.45 106.61
C ASN A 60 36.98 37.37 108.13
N ALA A 61 37.86 38.25 108.63
CA ALA A 61 38.33 38.24 110.02
C ALA A 61 37.20 38.29 111.07
N ASP A 62 36.09 38.96 110.73
CA ASP A 62 34.90 39.03 111.58
C ASP A 62 33.64 38.71 110.76
N GLN A 63 33.16 37.48 110.91
CA GLN A 63 31.92 36.98 110.29
C GLN A 63 30.64 37.67 110.82
N ASP A 64 30.72 38.40 111.93
CA ASP A 64 29.61 39.12 112.54
C ASP A 64 29.45 40.53 111.96
N THR A 65 30.52 41.17 111.48
CA THR A 65 30.47 42.51 110.88
C THR A 65 30.65 42.52 109.37
N ALA A 66 31.37 41.52 108.83
CA ALA A 66 31.64 41.36 107.40
C ALA A 66 31.52 39.88 107.02
N PRO A 67 30.27 39.32 106.96
CA PRO A 67 30.05 37.92 106.66
C PRO A 67 30.63 37.53 105.29
N GLY A 68 31.07 36.28 105.17
CA GLY A 68 31.61 35.73 103.93
C GLY A 68 33.12 35.60 103.89
N GLY A 69 33.68 35.50 102.70
CA GLY A 69 35.09 35.26 102.49
C GLY A 69 35.39 35.02 101.02
N THR A 70 36.53 34.41 100.75
CA THR A 70 36.99 34.10 99.40
C THR A 70 37.33 32.62 99.30
N VAL A 71 36.80 31.99 98.26
CA VAL A 71 37.21 30.67 97.79
C VAL A 71 38.33 30.85 96.78
N GLU A 72 39.49 30.26 97.03
CA GLU A 72 40.61 30.21 96.09
C GLU A 72 40.71 28.80 95.51
N LYS A 73 40.34 28.65 94.23
CA LYS A 73 40.44 27.40 93.47
C LYS A 73 41.90 27.14 93.08
N VAL A 74 42.34 25.89 93.19
CA VAL A 74 43.74 25.49 92.90
C VAL A 74 44.11 25.67 91.42
N SER A 75 43.13 25.51 90.53
CA SER A 75 43.25 25.77 89.09
C SER A 75 42.26 26.85 88.66
N ALA A 76 42.59 27.66 87.66
CA ALA A 76 41.65 28.63 87.10
C ALA A 76 40.34 27.96 86.69
N LEU A 77 39.21 28.65 86.82
CA LEU A 77 37.93 28.12 86.37
C LEU A 77 37.90 28.14 84.84
N ALA A 78 37.81 26.95 84.24
CA ALA A 78 37.91 26.78 82.80
C ALA A 78 36.74 27.42 82.06
N THR A 79 36.95 27.93 80.84
CA THR A 79 35.86 28.47 80.01
C THR A 79 34.72 27.44 79.84
N ASP A 80 33.48 27.92 79.82
CA ASP A 80 32.23 27.13 79.79
C ASP A 80 31.91 26.30 81.04
N TYR A 81 32.77 26.32 82.07
CA TYR A 81 32.43 25.79 83.39
C TYR A 81 31.81 26.88 84.27
N LEU A 82 30.87 26.47 85.13
CA LEU A 82 30.27 27.32 86.15
C LEU A 82 30.74 26.89 87.54
N LEU A 83 30.94 27.85 88.43
CA LEU A 83 31.28 27.58 89.83
C LEU A 83 30.26 28.24 90.75
N THR A 84 29.61 27.44 91.58
CA THR A 84 28.59 27.89 92.53
C THR A 84 29.05 27.63 93.95
N ILE A 85 28.97 28.62 94.81
CA ILE A 85 29.36 28.54 96.23
C ILE A 85 28.10 28.58 97.07
N THR A 86 27.96 27.66 98.01
CA THR A 86 26.88 27.63 98.99
C THR A 86 27.42 27.20 100.35
N SER A 87 26.57 27.11 101.37
CA SER A 87 26.95 26.54 102.66
C SER A 87 26.31 25.16 102.89
N SER A 88 27.00 24.33 103.65
CA SER A 88 26.51 23.04 104.16
C SER A 88 26.79 22.92 105.66
N VAL A 89 26.24 23.86 106.42
CA VAL A 89 26.28 23.81 107.88
C VAL A 89 25.52 22.56 108.35
N PRO A 90 26.11 21.72 109.22
CA PRO A 90 25.43 20.54 109.74
C PRO A 90 24.12 20.89 110.46
N ASN A 91 23.07 20.11 110.18
CA ASN A 91 21.74 20.20 110.80
C ASN A 91 21.72 19.71 112.26
N LEU A 92 22.63 20.23 113.10
CA LEU A 92 22.82 19.85 114.49
C LEU A 92 22.72 21.10 115.40
N GLN A 93 22.37 20.93 116.67
CA GLN A 93 22.48 21.99 117.68
C GLN A 93 23.69 21.71 118.59
N PRO A 94 24.79 22.49 118.51
CA PRO A 94 25.98 22.23 119.34
C PRO A 94 25.90 22.91 120.71
N LEU A 95 24.97 23.85 120.91
CA LEU A 95 24.76 24.55 122.17
C LEU A 95 23.94 23.70 123.15
N ASP A 96 24.49 23.49 124.33
CA ASP A 96 23.83 22.94 125.51
C ASP A 96 23.72 24.01 126.61
N LEU A 97 22.50 24.23 127.14
CA LEU A 97 22.22 25.23 128.17
C LEU A 97 22.00 24.54 129.52
N THR A 98 22.93 24.72 130.45
CA THR A 98 22.84 24.14 131.80
C THR A 98 22.13 25.08 132.77
N ASN A 99 21.30 24.53 133.67
CA ASN A 99 20.67 25.31 134.74
C ASN A 99 21.73 25.99 135.64
N GLN A 100 21.50 27.28 135.94
CA GLN A 100 22.43 28.15 136.69
C GLN A 100 23.79 28.44 136.00
N GLY A 101 23.93 28.13 134.71
CA GLY A 101 25.08 28.54 133.90
C GLY A 101 25.09 30.03 133.59
N GLY A 102 26.27 30.57 133.23
CA GLY A 102 26.42 31.96 132.83
C GLY A 102 25.64 32.30 131.56
N PHE A 103 25.05 33.50 131.50
CA PHE A 103 24.42 34.00 130.27
C PHE A 103 25.49 34.56 129.34
N TYR A 104 25.78 33.84 128.25
CA TYR A 104 26.75 34.25 127.24
C TYR A 104 26.03 34.64 125.93
N PRO A 105 25.69 35.94 125.72
CA PRO A 105 24.95 36.40 124.54
C PRO A 105 25.57 35.95 123.22
N LYS A 106 26.91 35.88 123.13
CA LYS A 106 27.63 35.45 121.93
C LYS A 106 27.34 34.00 121.54
N VAL A 107 27.23 33.11 122.52
CA VAL A 107 26.96 31.69 122.29
C VAL A 107 25.52 31.48 121.83
N ILE A 108 24.58 32.22 122.44
CA ILE A 108 23.16 32.19 122.06
C ILE A 108 22.96 32.77 120.66
N ASN A 109 23.58 33.91 120.33
CA ASN A 109 23.53 34.49 118.99
C ASN A 109 24.10 33.54 117.93
N ALA A 110 25.21 32.84 118.20
CA ALA A 110 25.75 31.85 117.28
C ALA A 110 24.79 30.68 117.03
N ALA A 111 24.06 30.23 118.07
CA ALA A 111 23.04 29.18 117.92
C ALA A 111 21.83 29.66 117.09
N LEU A 112 21.35 30.88 117.32
CA LEU A 112 20.24 31.47 116.54
C LEU A 112 20.66 31.72 115.09
N ASP A 113 21.86 32.24 114.85
CA ASP A 113 22.40 32.43 113.51
C ASP A 113 22.53 31.09 112.77
N ARG A 114 22.90 30.01 113.47
CA ARG A 114 22.93 28.67 112.88
C ARG A 114 21.55 28.26 112.39
N LEU A 115 20.52 28.41 113.22
CA LEU A 115 19.15 28.09 112.82
C LEU A 115 18.69 28.93 111.61
N THR A 116 19.04 30.23 111.56
CA THR A 116 18.75 31.07 110.39
C THR A 116 19.49 30.59 109.14
N ILE A 117 20.76 30.17 109.26
CA ILE A 117 21.53 29.60 108.15
C ILE A 117 20.89 28.30 107.66
N LEU A 118 20.50 27.39 108.57
CA LEU A 118 19.83 26.13 108.20
C LEU A 118 18.50 26.39 107.49
N ALA A 119 17.72 27.38 107.94
CA ALA A 119 16.49 27.79 107.27
C ALA A 119 16.75 28.29 105.83
N GLN A 120 17.79 29.09 105.62
CA GLN A 120 18.18 29.57 104.30
C GLN A 120 18.70 28.45 103.39
N GLN A 121 19.48 27.51 103.93
CA GLN A 121 19.95 26.33 103.19
C GLN A 121 18.77 25.48 102.72
N ASN A 122 17.80 25.21 103.60
CA ASN A 122 16.61 24.46 103.25
C ASN A 122 15.74 25.21 102.21
N ALA A 123 15.61 26.54 102.34
CA ALA A 123 14.87 27.36 101.37
C ALA A 123 15.51 27.31 99.97
N GLU A 124 16.84 27.32 99.86
CA GLU A 124 17.56 27.15 98.59
C GLU A 124 17.27 25.78 97.97
N GLN A 125 17.41 24.70 98.77
CA GLN A 125 17.19 23.33 98.31
C GLN A 125 15.74 23.08 97.87
N ILE A 126 14.76 23.58 98.63
CA ILE A 126 13.32 23.53 98.27
C ILE A 126 13.02 24.43 97.06
N GLY A 127 13.77 25.53 96.90
CA GLY A 127 13.66 26.46 95.77
C GLY A 127 13.83 25.77 94.41
N ARG A 128 14.65 24.71 94.36
CA ARG A 128 14.99 23.94 93.15
C ARG A 128 14.33 22.56 93.08
N SER A 129 13.39 22.23 93.98
CA SER A 129 12.62 20.99 93.91
C SER A 129 11.40 21.13 92.98
N VAL A 130 10.90 20.00 92.47
CA VAL A 130 9.57 19.95 91.84
C VAL A 130 8.52 20.25 92.90
N LYS A 131 7.60 21.18 92.60
CA LYS A 131 6.53 21.60 93.51
C LYS A 131 5.18 21.20 92.96
N VAL A 132 4.35 20.68 93.85
CA VAL A 132 2.93 20.43 93.61
C VAL A 132 2.12 21.42 94.45
N PRO A 133 0.91 21.83 94.02
CA PRO A 133 0.05 22.68 94.83
C PRO A 133 -0.21 22.09 96.22
N ILE A 134 -0.33 22.92 97.26
CA ILE A 134 -0.52 22.46 98.64
C ILE A 134 -1.79 21.62 98.84
N SER A 135 -2.83 21.88 98.04
CA SER A 135 -4.09 21.13 98.04
C SER A 135 -4.07 19.88 97.15
N SER A 136 -2.95 19.60 96.47
CA SER A 136 -2.83 18.48 95.55
C SER A 136 -2.59 17.17 96.32
N SER A 137 -3.28 16.11 95.92
CA SER A 137 -2.97 14.74 96.34
C SER A 137 -1.83 14.10 95.53
N VAL A 138 -1.37 14.75 94.46
CA VAL A 138 -0.28 14.27 93.59
C VAL A 138 1.07 14.60 94.24
N THR A 139 1.93 13.59 94.39
CA THR A 139 3.32 13.78 94.86
C THR A 139 4.22 14.23 93.70
N PRO A 140 5.34 14.94 93.97
CA PRO A 140 6.32 15.27 92.93
C PRO A 140 6.79 14.07 92.11
N ASP A 141 7.02 12.91 92.75
CA ASP A 141 7.39 11.68 92.04
C ASP A 141 6.28 11.18 91.11
N SER A 142 5.02 11.25 91.57
CA SER A 142 3.86 10.89 90.74
C SER A 142 3.68 11.86 89.57
N LEU A 143 4.01 13.14 89.73
CA LEU A 143 3.96 14.12 88.64
C LEU A 143 5.04 13.81 87.58
N ILE A 144 6.26 13.47 87.99
CA ILE A 144 7.33 13.09 87.05
C ILE A 144 6.98 11.80 86.31
N ALA A 145 6.43 10.81 87.00
CA ALA A 145 5.94 9.58 86.37
C ALA A 145 4.84 9.89 85.34
N GLN A 146 3.90 10.77 85.67
CA GLN A 146 2.83 11.20 84.75
C GLN A 146 3.40 11.90 83.52
N LEU A 147 4.33 12.83 83.67
CA LEU A 147 4.95 13.54 82.54
C LEU A 147 5.70 12.58 81.60
N THR A 148 6.36 11.57 82.16
CA THR A 148 7.02 10.51 81.37
C THR A 148 6.00 9.69 80.59
N GLN A 149 4.88 9.33 81.23
CA GLN A 149 3.79 8.61 80.59
C GLN A 149 3.10 9.45 79.50
N ASP A 150 2.91 10.74 79.73
CA ASP A 150 2.34 11.67 78.75
C ASP A 150 3.25 11.79 77.52
N ALA A 151 4.57 11.88 77.72
CA ALA A 151 5.54 11.88 76.63
C ALA A 151 5.50 10.58 75.81
N ALA A 152 5.42 9.42 76.46
CA ALA A 152 5.27 8.14 75.79
C ALA A 152 3.94 8.05 75.01
N THR A 153 2.85 8.55 75.59
CA THR A 153 1.52 8.60 74.96
C THR A 153 1.53 9.50 73.71
N ALA A 154 2.18 10.66 73.80
CA ALA A 154 2.34 11.57 72.67
C ALA A 154 3.15 10.94 71.52
N ALA A 155 4.24 10.23 71.83
CA ALA A 155 5.03 9.51 70.84
C ALA A 155 4.24 8.38 70.14
N ALA A 156 3.42 7.64 70.89
CA ALA A 156 2.53 6.62 70.34
C ALA A 156 1.44 7.23 69.44
N ALA A 157 0.88 8.36 69.85
CA ALA A 157 -0.11 9.10 69.05
C ALA A 157 0.50 9.61 67.74
N ALA A 158 1.73 10.15 67.77
CA ALA A 158 2.45 10.59 66.57
C ALA A 158 2.70 9.42 65.60
N SER A 159 3.12 8.26 66.11
CA SER A 159 3.31 7.04 65.31
C SER A 159 2.01 6.57 64.66
N SER A 160 0.90 6.60 65.41
CA SER A 160 -0.43 6.22 64.91
C SER A 160 -0.95 7.19 63.84
N ALA A 161 -0.66 8.49 63.99
CA ALA A 161 -1.00 9.49 62.98
C ALA A 161 -0.23 9.24 61.66
N SER A 162 1.08 8.97 61.72
CA SER A 162 1.88 8.64 60.54
C SER A 162 1.43 7.36 59.84
N ALA A 163 1.05 6.33 60.61
CA ALA A 163 0.46 5.11 60.05
C ALA A 163 -0.88 5.40 59.36
N SER A 164 -1.71 6.27 59.95
CA SER A 164 -3.00 6.68 59.38
C SER A 164 -2.82 7.47 58.08
N GLU A 165 -1.83 8.36 58.00
CA GLU A 165 -1.45 9.08 56.77
C GLU A 165 -1.04 8.10 55.67
N THR A 166 -0.22 7.10 56.01
CA THR A 166 0.21 6.06 55.06
C THR A 166 -0.99 5.25 54.54
N ALA A 167 -1.91 4.87 55.43
CA ALA A 167 -3.12 4.16 55.06
C ALA A 167 -4.05 4.99 54.17
N ALA A 168 -4.18 6.29 54.43
CA ALA A 168 -4.94 7.22 53.60
C ALA A 168 -4.32 7.34 52.20
N ALA A 169 -2.99 7.45 52.09
CA ALA A 169 -2.28 7.48 50.81
C ALA A 169 -2.46 6.18 50.00
N GLY A 170 -2.42 5.02 50.67
CA GLY A 170 -2.73 3.72 50.06
C GLY A 170 -4.18 3.62 49.56
N SER A 171 -5.12 4.15 50.33
CA SER A 171 -6.54 4.21 49.95
C SER A 171 -6.77 5.12 48.74
N ALA A 172 -6.12 6.29 48.69
CA ALA A 172 -6.17 7.20 47.54
C ALA A 172 -5.61 6.55 46.27
N SER A 173 -4.49 5.82 46.39
CA SER A 173 -3.89 5.08 45.27
C SER A 173 -4.83 3.97 44.75
N SER A 174 -5.49 3.25 45.67
CA SER A 174 -6.47 2.21 45.33
C SER A 174 -7.71 2.79 44.63
N ALA A 175 -8.18 3.96 45.08
CA ALA A 175 -9.29 4.68 44.46
C ALA A 175 -8.92 5.16 43.04
N ALA A 176 -7.71 5.69 42.85
CA ALA A 176 -7.21 6.07 41.53
C ALA A 176 -7.13 4.87 40.58
N GLY A 177 -6.60 3.73 41.04
CA GLY A 177 -6.57 2.48 40.26
C GLY A 177 -7.98 1.99 39.89
N SER A 178 -8.93 2.08 40.82
CA SER A 178 -10.34 1.72 40.56
C SER A 178 -10.98 2.64 39.52
N ALA A 179 -10.69 3.95 39.57
CA ALA A 179 -11.17 4.91 38.57
C ALA A 179 -10.60 4.63 37.17
N SER A 180 -9.31 4.30 37.07
CA SER A 180 -8.69 3.88 35.80
C SER A 180 -9.33 2.59 35.26
N ALA A 181 -9.57 1.59 36.11
CA ALA A 181 -10.24 0.35 35.72
C ALA A 181 -11.68 0.58 35.23
N ALA A 182 -12.41 1.50 35.86
CA ALA A 182 -13.73 1.92 35.40
C ALA A 182 -13.69 2.60 34.03
N GLY A 183 -12.68 3.45 33.78
CA GLY A 183 -12.45 4.07 32.46
C GLY A 183 -12.19 3.04 31.36
N VAL A 184 -11.31 2.07 31.61
CA VAL A 184 -11.05 0.96 30.67
C VAL A 184 -12.32 0.15 30.40
N SER A 185 -13.11 -0.14 31.43
CA SER A 185 -14.37 -0.86 31.29
C SER A 185 -15.39 -0.08 30.46
N ALA A 186 -15.48 1.25 30.62
CA ALA A 186 -16.33 2.10 29.81
C ALA A 186 -15.91 2.11 28.33
N THR A 187 -14.60 2.16 28.04
CA THR A 187 -14.09 2.03 26.67
C THR A 187 -14.43 0.66 26.06
N ALA A 188 -14.28 -0.42 26.82
CA ALA A 188 -14.63 -1.76 26.37
C ALA A 188 -16.13 -1.91 26.06
N ALA A 189 -16.99 -1.29 26.86
CA ALA A 189 -18.43 -1.24 26.62
C ALA A 189 -18.75 -0.47 25.32
N GLY A 190 -18.11 0.67 25.09
CA GLY A 190 -18.26 1.45 23.85
C GLY A 190 -17.85 0.66 22.61
N ASN A 191 -16.70 -0.02 22.65
CA ASN A 191 -16.25 -0.89 21.56
C ASN A 191 -17.23 -2.04 21.28
N SER A 192 -17.80 -2.63 22.33
CA SER A 192 -18.81 -3.69 22.20
C SER A 192 -20.09 -3.18 21.55
N GLN A 193 -20.51 -1.95 21.87
CA GLN A 193 -21.67 -1.31 21.24
C GLN A 193 -21.43 -1.04 19.75
N THR A 194 -20.24 -0.55 19.38
CA THR A 194 -19.86 -0.36 17.97
C THR A 194 -19.84 -1.68 17.20
N ALA A 195 -19.31 -2.75 17.81
CA ALA A 195 -19.31 -4.08 17.21
C ALA A 195 -20.74 -4.61 16.98
N ALA A 196 -21.63 -4.45 17.96
CA ALA A 196 -23.03 -4.84 17.84
C ALA A 196 -23.76 -4.09 16.72
N ALA A 197 -23.53 -2.77 16.60
CA ALA A 197 -24.10 -1.97 15.50
C ALA A 197 -23.59 -2.43 14.13
N ALA A 198 -22.30 -2.73 14.00
CA ALA A 198 -21.73 -3.27 12.77
C ALA A 198 -22.33 -4.64 12.40
N SER A 199 -22.52 -5.52 13.38
CA SER A 199 -23.21 -6.81 13.19
C SER A 199 -24.65 -6.64 12.72
N GLN A 200 -25.38 -5.66 13.25
CA GLN A 200 -26.74 -5.35 12.82
C GLN A 200 -26.79 -4.88 11.34
N SER A 201 -25.88 -4.00 10.93
CA SER A 201 -25.78 -3.56 9.53
C SER A 201 -25.41 -4.69 8.58
N ALA A 202 -24.51 -5.60 9.01
CA ALA A 202 -24.16 -6.78 8.25
C ALA A 202 -25.38 -7.71 8.05
N ALA A 203 -26.17 -7.95 9.11
CA ALA A 203 -27.37 -8.76 9.03
C ALA A 203 -28.41 -8.18 8.06
N ALA A 204 -28.67 -6.87 8.11
CA ALA A 204 -29.58 -6.19 7.17
C ALA A 204 -29.09 -6.28 5.70
N SER A 205 -27.77 -6.21 5.50
CA SER A 205 -27.16 -6.40 4.17
C SER A 205 -27.36 -7.84 3.67
N SER A 206 -27.20 -8.83 4.56
CA SER A 206 -27.46 -10.25 4.25
C SER A 206 -28.92 -10.50 3.89
N GLU A 207 -29.89 -9.90 4.59
CA GLU A 207 -31.30 -9.99 4.23
C GLU A 207 -31.58 -9.43 2.83
N THR A 208 -30.98 -8.27 2.51
CA THR A 208 -31.10 -7.65 1.18
C THR A 208 -30.51 -8.55 0.09
N ASN A 209 -29.35 -9.14 0.33
CA ASN A 209 -28.72 -10.07 -0.61
C ASN A 209 -29.54 -11.34 -0.82
N ALA A 210 -30.17 -11.87 0.23
CA ALA A 210 -31.07 -13.01 0.13
C ALA A 210 -32.31 -12.68 -0.71
N ALA A 211 -32.92 -11.51 -0.50
CA ALA A 211 -34.06 -11.04 -1.30
C ALA A 211 -33.69 -10.88 -2.78
N ASN A 212 -32.54 -10.24 -3.08
CA ASN A 212 -32.04 -10.08 -4.45
C ASN A 212 -31.80 -11.43 -5.13
N SER A 213 -31.24 -12.40 -4.40
CA SER A 213 -31.02 -13.77 -4.90
C SER A 213 -32.33 -14.48 -5.23
N ALA A 214 -33.35 -14.32 -4.39
CA ALA A 214 -34.69 -14.87 -4.65
C ALA A 214 -35.33 -14.26 -5.91
N THR A 215 -35.19 -12.94 -6.11
CA THR A 215 -35.66 -12.27 -7.34
C THR A 215 -34.91 -12.76 -8.58
N ALA A 216 -33.58 -12.91 -8.50
CA ALA A 216 -32.78 -13.42 -9.60
C ALA A 216 -33.17 -14.86 -9.99
N ALA A 217 -33.46 -15.71 -8.99
CA ALA A 217 -33.96 -17.07 -9.23
C ALA A 217 -35.33 -17.07 -9.92
N ALA A 218 -36.26 -16.22 -9.48
CA ALA A 218 -37.58 -16.07 -10.11
C ALA A 218 -37.48 -15.59 -11.57
N ASN A 219 -36.61 -14.63 -11.85
CA ASN A 219 -36.36 -14.14 -13.21
C ASN A 219 -35.74 -15.23 -14.11
N SER A 220 -34.84 -16.04 -13.55
CA SER A 220 -34.24 -17.17 -14.25
C SER A 220 -35.27 -18.25 -14.59
N ALA A 221 -36.21 -18.55 -13.68
CA ALA A 221 -37.31 -19.48 -13.91
C ALA A 221 -38.27 -18.99 -15.01
N THR A 222 -38.61 -17.69 -15.01
CA THR A 222 -39.38 -17.05 -16.10
C THR A 222 -38.64 -17.18 -17.43
N THR A 223 -37.35 -16.86 -17.47
CA THR A 223 -36.51 -16.98 -18.67
C THR A 223 -36.49 -18.41 -19.21
N ALA A 224 -36.31 -19.40 -18.33
CA ALA A 224 -36.33 -20.81 -18.71
C ALA A 224 -37.69 -21.21 -19.33
N THR A 225 -38.79 -20.73 -18.76
CA THR A 225 -40.15 -20.95 -19.29
C THR A 225 -40.31 -20.34 -20.68
N THR A 226 -39.83 -19.12 -20.89
CA THR A 226 -39.84 -18.46 -22.21
C THR A 226 -39.02 -19.23 -23.24
N GLN A 227 -37.81 -19.68 -22.87
CA GLN A 227 -36.97 -20.43 -23.81
C GLN A 227 -37.53 -21.81 -24.15
N ALA A 228 -38.21 -22.48 -23.22
CA ALA A 228 -38.96 -23.70 -23.51
C ALA A 228 -40.07 -23.44 -24.56
N GLY A 229 -40.77 -22.31 -24.44
CA GLY A 229 -41.75 -21.86 -25.45
C GLY A 229 -41.11 -21.61 -26.82
N ASN A 230 -40.01 -20.86 -26.87
CA ASN A 230 -39.28 -20.60 -28.12
C ASN A 230 -38.80 -21.89 -28.78
N ALA A 231 -38.27 -22.85 -28.01
CA ALA A 231 -37.83 -24.14 -28.51
C ALA A 231 -39.00 -24.96 -29.12
N ALA A 232 -40.17 -24.94 -28.48
CA ALA A 232 -41.38 -25.58 -29.02
C ALA A 232 -41.83 -24.93 -30.35
N THR A 233 -41.76 -23.60 -30.46
CA THR A 233 -42.02 -22.89 -31.71
C THR A 233 -41.01 -23.26 -32.80
N SER A 234 -39.71 -23.31 -32.48
CA SER A 234 -38.67 -23.73 -33.42
C SER A 234 -38.88 -25.16 -33.91
N ALA A 235 -39.26 -26.09 -33.02
CA ALA A 235 -39.58 -27.46 -33.39
C ALA A 235 -40.77 -27.53 -34.38
N THR A 236 -41.79 -26.70 -34.17
CA THR A 236 -42.95 -26.58 -35.07
C THR A 236 -42.53 -26.04 -36.44
N ASN A 237 -41.69 -25.00 -36.47
CA ASN A 237 -41.17 -24.43 -37.72
C ASN A 237 -40.30 -25.42 -38.51
N ALA A 238 -39.50 -26.23 -37.81
CA ALA A 238 -38.71 -27.29 -38.44
C ALA A 238 -39.61 -28.37 -39.06
N ALA A 239 -40.65 -28.80 -38.36
CA ALA A 239 -41.63 -29.76 -38.90
C ALA A 239 -42.37 -29.21 -40.13
N ASN A 240 -42.76 -27.93 -40.11
CA ASN A 240 -43.36 -27.26 -41.27
C ASN A 240 -42.40 -27.21 -42.47
N SER A 241 -41.13 -26.89 -42.22
CA SER A 241 -40.09 -26.85 -43.25
C SER A 241 -39.83 -28.23 -43.86
N ALA A 242 -39.81 -29.28 -43.04
CA ALA A 242 -39.68 -30.66 -43.52
C ALA A 242 -40.87 -31.06 -44.41
N THR A 243 -42.08 -30.67 -44.04
CA THR A 243 -43.29 -30.88 -44.84
C THR A 243 -43.20 -30.15 -46.18
N ALA A 244 -42.75 -28.89 -46.19
CA ALA A 244 -42.54 -28.12 -47.41
C ALA A 244 -41.48 -28.77 -48.33
N ALA A 245 -40.37 -29.22 -47.77
CA ALA A 245 -39.31 -29.90 -48.51
C ALA A 245 -39.80 -31.22 -49.15
N ALA A 246 -40.61 -32.01 -48.43
CA ALA A 246 -41.25 -33.20 -48.98
C ALA A 246 -42.21 -32.86 -50.15
N GLY A 247 -42.93 -31.75 -50.05
CA GLY A 247 -43.74 -31.21 -51.14
C GLY A 247 -42.89 -30.85 -52.37
N SER A 248 -41.79 -30.11 -52.20
CA SER A 248 -40.87 -29.77 -53.28
C SER A 248 -40.22 -31.00 -53.93
N ALA A 249 -39.86 -32.01 -53.15
CA ALA A 249 -39.32 -33.27 -53.67
C ALA A 249 -40.35 -34.00 -54.55
N THR A 250 -41.63 -34.00 -54.14
CA THR A 250 -42.73 -34.54 -54.94
C THR A 250 -42.87 -33.79 -56.27
N SER A 251 -42.84 -32.45 -56.24
CA SER A 251 -42.88 -31.63 -57.47
C SER A 251 -41.69 -31.90 -58.39
N ALA A 252 -40.48 -32.02 -57.84
CA ALA A 252 -39.29 -32.34 -58.62
C ALA A 252 -39.38 -33.70 -59.31
N ALA A 253 -39.92 -34.72 -58.62
CA ALA A 253 -40.16 -36.04 -59.20
C ALA A 253 -41.19 -35.98 -60.35
N SER A 254 -42.26 -35.19 -60.21
CA SER A 254 -43.22 -34.93 -61.30
C SER A 254 -42.57 -34.21 -62.49
N SER A 255 -41.72 -33.22 -62.24
CA SER A 255 -40.95 -32.52 -63.29
C SER A 255 -39.97 -33.46 -64.01
N ALA A 256 -39.28 -34.35 -63.28
CA ALA A 256 -38.40 -35.36 -63.86
C ALA A 256 -39.16 -36.34 -64.76
N THR A 257 -40.34 -36.77 -64.33
CA THR A 257 -41.25 -37.60 -65.15
C THR A 257 -41.67 -36.87 -66.43
N THR A 258 -42.00 -35.59 -66.32
CA THR A 258 -42.33 -34.73 -67.47
C THR A 258 -41.14 -34.57 -68.42
N ALA A 259 -39.93 -34.35 -67.89
CA ALA A 259 -38.71 -34.27 -68.68
C ALA A 259 -38.41 -35.59 -69.42
N SER A 260 -38.61 -36.74 -68.77
CA SER A 260 -38.49 -38.06 -69.41
C SER A 260 -39.48 -38.22 -70.57
N THR A 261 -40.74 -37.80 -70.39
CA THR A 261 -41.75 -37.81 -71.47
C THR A 261 -41.33 -36.90 -72.63
N GLN A 262 -40.80 -35.71 -72.33
CA GLN A 262 -40.33 -34.79 -73.38
C GLN A 262 -39.06 -35.28 -74.07
N ALA A 263 -38.16 -35.99 -73.37
CA ALA A 263 -37.01 -36.63 -73.99
C ALA A 263 -37.44 -37.71 -75.00
N SER A 264 -38.47 -38.50 -74.69
CA SER A 264 -39.06 -39.46 -75.63
C SER A 264 -39.71 -38.78 -76.85
N ASN A 265 -40.40 -37.66 -76.63
CA ASN A 265 -40.97 -36.84 -77.71
C ASN A 265 -39.87 -36.21 -78.59
N ALA A 266 -38.76 -35.77 -77.99
CA ALA A 266 -37.59 -35.22 -78.67
C ALA A 266 -36.86 -36.30 -79.48
N ALA A 267 -36.71 -37.53 -78.97
CA ALA A 267 -36.14 -38.66 -79.70
C ALA A 267 -37.00 -39.05 -80.92
N THR A 268 -38.33 -38.99 -80.77
CA THR A 268 -39.28 -39.18 -81.88
C THR A 268 -39.13 -38.07 -82.92
N SER A 269 -39.00 -36.82 -82.49
CA SER A 269 -38.74 -35.67 -83.36
C SER A 269 -37.36 -35.72 -84.04
N ALA A 270 -36.33 -36.23 -83.36
CA ALA A 270 -34.98 -36.42 -83.90
C ALA A 270 -34.95 -37.51 -84.97
N THR A 271 -35.74 -38.56 -84.83
CA THR A 271 -35.95 -39.58 -85.87
C THR A 271 -36.60 -38.96 -87.12
N ASN A 272 -37.59 -38.08 -86.93
CA ASN A 272 -38.21 -37.32 -88.01
C ASN A 272 -37.23 -36.31 -88.65
N ALA A 273 -36.40 -35.65 -87.85
CA ALA A 273 -35.39 -34.70 -88.32
C ALA A 273 -34.22 -35.38 -89.04
N ALA A 274 -33.81 -36.59 -88.67
CA ALA A 274 -32.80 -37.39 -89.39
C ALA A 274 -33.27 -37.74 -90.81
N ASN A 275 -34.57 -38.01 -90.96
CA ASN A 275 -35.20 -38.19 -92.28
C ASN A 275 -35.19 -36.88 -93.10
N SER A 276 -35.21 -35.70 -92.46
CA SER A 276 -35.05 -34.39 -93.12
C SER A 276 -33.57 -33.96 -93.31
N ALA A 277 -32.64 -34.38 -92.45
CA ALA A 277 -31.22 -34.02 -92.49
C ALA A 277 -30.46 -34.66 -93.66
N THR A 278 -30.91 -35.82 -94.12
CA THR A 278 -30.45 -36.42 -95.39
C THR A 278 -30.75 -35.50 -96.59
N ALA A 279 -31.76 -34.61 -96.49
CA ALA A 279 -32.08 -33.61 -97.51
C ALA A 279 -31.34 -32.26 -97.32
N ALA A 280 -30.75 -31.98 -96.16
CA ALA A 280 -30.16 -30.68 -95.79
C ALA A 280 -28.63 -30.64 -95.71
N ALA A 281 -27.93 -31.78 -95.73
CA ALA A 281 -26.47 -31.88 -95.68
C ALA A 281 -25.71 -31.14 -96.81
N GLY A 282 -26.40 -30.61 -97.82
CA GLY A 282 -25.80 -29.80 -98.89
C GLY A 282 -25.51 -28.33 -98.53
N SER A 283 -26.05 -27.78 -97.43
CA SER A 283 -26.10 -26.32 -97.24
C SER A 283 -25.34 -25.75 -96.02
N ALA A 284 -24.76 -26.54 -95.12
CA ALA A 284 -24.37 -26.07 -93.77
C ALA A 284 -22.86 -25.91 -93.48
N THR A 285 -21.97 -26.20 -94.42
CA THR A 285 -20.50 -26.19 -94.19
C THR A 285 -19.89 -24.78 -94.00
N LEU A 286 -20.66 -23.69 -94.23
CA LEU A 286 -20.12 -22.33 -94.35
C LEU A 286 -20.23 -21.45 -93.07
N ALA A 287 -20.90 -21.89 -92.00
CA ALA A 287 -21.29 -20.98 -90.90
C ALA A 287 -20.49 -21.11 -89.59
N GLN A 288 -19.56 -22.06 -89.45
CA GLN A 288 -19.02 -22.45 -88.12
C GLN A 288 -17.66 -21.83 -87.72
N GLN A 289 -17.11 -20.89 -88.49
CA GLN A 289 -15.77 -20.31 -88.24
C GLN A 289 -15.75 -18.99 -87.43
N PHE A 290 -16.85 -18.50 -86.84
CA PHE A 290 -16.95 -17.11 -86.36
C PHE A 290 -17.17 -16.84 -84.84
N ALA A 291 -16.96 -17.75 -83.89
CA ALA A 291 -17.24 -17.36 -82.49
C ALA A 291 -16.28 -17.95 -81.44
N GLU A 292 -15.16 -17.28 -81.24
CA GLU A 292 -14.40 -17.28 -79.98
C GLU A 292 -15.19 -16.58 -78.85
N SER A 293 -15.09 -17.03 -77.58
CA SER A 293 -15.12 -16.14 -76.39
C SER A 293 -14.77 -16.89 -75.10
N ILE A 294 -13.47 -16.96 -74.78
CA ILE A 294 -12.94 -17.56 -73.55
C ILE A 294 -11.94 -16.57 -72.94
N THR A 295 -12.27 -15.95 -71.80
CA THR A 295 -11.34 -15.10 -71.02
C THR A 295 -11.52 -15.40 -69.52
N PRO A 296 -10.46 -15.65 -68.72
CA PRO A 296 -10.59 -15.81 -67.27
C PRO A 296 -10.60 -14.47 -66.54
N THR A 297 -11.44 -14.36 -65.52
CA THR A 297 -11.71 -13.18 -64.67
C THR A 297 -10.71 -12.96 -63.53
N THR A 298 -9.46 -13.41 -63.63
CA THR A 298 -8.52 -13.41 -62.48
C THR A 298 -7.20 -12.71 -62.76
N SER A 299 -6.83 -11.71 -61.94
CA SER A 299 -5.60 -10.90 -62.07
C SER A 299 -4.31 -11.59 -61.61
N LEU A 300 -4.40 -12.65 -60.79
CA LEU A 300 -3.26 -13.40 -60.22
C LEU A 300 -3.62 -14.88 -60.10
N GLN A 301 -2.69 -15.77 -60.47
CA GLN A 301 -2.72 -17.21 -60.22
C GLN A 301 -1.41 -17.65 -59.55
N LYS A 302 -1.49 -18.61 -58.63
CA LYS A 302 -0.36 -19.09 -57.82
C LYS A 302 -0.35 -20.62 -57.81
N ALA A 303 0.84 -21.20 -57.86
CA ALA A 303 1.02 -22.65 -57.69
C ALA A 303 0.61 -23.12 -56.28
N ASP A 304 1.06 -22.41 -55.25
CA ASP A 304 0.62 -22.61 -53.87
C ASP A 304 -0.41 -21.54 -53.47
N LYS A 305 -1.65 -21.97 -53.21
CA LYS A 305 -2.74 -21.10 -52.77
C LYS A 305 -2.73 -20.87 -51.26
N ALA A 306 -2.01 -21.68 -50.49
CA ALA A 306 -1.99 -21.61 -49.03
C ALA A 306 -1.00 -20.58 -48.47
N SER A 307 -0.19 -19.93 -49.33
CA SER A 307 0.83 -18.95 -48.94
C SER A 307 0.88 -17.78 -49.93
N PRO A 308 1.54 -16.65 -49.59
CA PRO A 308 1.63 -15.53 -50.51
C PRO A 308 2.51 -15.88 -51.74
N CYS A 309 2.30 -15.24 -52.89
CA CYS A 309 3.15 -15.38 -54.08
C CYS A 309 4.54 -14.79 -53.90
N LEU A 310 4.77 -14.07 -52.81
CA LEU A 310 6.03 -13.47 -52.42
C LEU A 310 6.69 -14.32 -51.34
N VAL A 311 8.02 -14.34 -51.34
CA VAL A 311 8.82 -15.04 -50.33
C VAL A 311 10.03 -14.20 -49.93
N LYS A 312 10.28 -14.13 -48.62
CA LYS A 312 11.49 -13.53 -48.07
C LYS A 312 12.70 -14.39 -48.43
N THR A 313 13.75 -13.75 -48.97
CA THR A 313 15.01 -14.43 -49.32
C THR A 313 16.19 -13.94 -48.47
N GLY A 314 15.97 -12.89 -47.69
CA GLY A 314 16.93 -12.27 -46.78
C GLY A 314 16.30 -11.07 -46.09
N GLY A 315 17.02 -10.46 -45.14
CA GLY A 315 16.48 -9.34 -44.36
C GLY A 315 16.02 -8.15 -45.22
N GLY A 316 16.67 -7.88 -46.36
CA GLY A 316 16.29 -6.82 -47.30
C GLY A 316 15.92 -7.31 -48.69
N THR A 317 15.66 -8.61 -48.88
CA THR A 317 15.42 -9.18 -50.21
C THR A 317 14.17 -10.07 -50.23
N LEU A 318 13.42 -9.97 -51.31
CA LEU A 318 12.16 -10.67 -51.55
C LEU A 318 12.19 -11.23 -52.98
N ALA A 319 11.44 -12.30 -53.22
CA ALA A 319 11.27 -12.87 -54.54
C ALA A 319 9.80 -13.22 -54.81
N VAL A 320 9.41 -13.21 -56.08
CA VAL A 320 8.18 -13.84 -56.56
C VAL A 320 8.43 -15.34 -56.68
N LYS A 321 7.56 -16.17 -56.11
CA LYS A 321 7.64 -17.63 -56.16
C LYS A 321 7.44 -18.15 -57.58
N ALA A 322 8.15 -19.23 -57.91
CA ALA A 322 7.93 -19.98 -59.14
C ALA A 322 6.47 -20.46 -59.27
N GLY A 323 5.95 -20.50 -60.48
CA GLY A 323 4.56 -20.86 -60.77
C GLY A 323 3.54 -19.75 -60.46
N THR A 324 3.99 -18.50 -60.31
CA THR A 324 3.11 -17.32 -60.22
C THR A 324 2.83 -16.78 -61.63
N THR A 325 1.56 -16.57 -61.95
CA THR A 325 1.11 -15.97 -63.21
C THR A 325 0.27 -14.73 -62.91
N VAL A 326 0.61 -13.61 -63.55
CA VAL A 326 -0.01 -12.31 -63.37
C VAL A 326 -0.65 -11.86 -64.69
N TYR A 327 -1.92 -11.53 -64.64
CA TYR A 327 -2.68 -11.05 -65.80
C TYR A 327 -2.71 -9.52 -65.77
N LEU A 328 -1.89 -8.90 -66.59
CA LEU A 328 -1.81 -7.46 -66.77
C LEU A 328 -2.78 -7.03 -67.89
N SER A 329 -3.11 -5.74 -67.94
CA SER A 329 -3.93 -5.19 -69.04
C SER A 329 -3.28 -5.34 -70.41
N GLY A 330 -1.94 -5.43 -70.47
CA GLY A 330 -1.15 -5.56 -71.69
C GLY A 330 -0.62 -6.97 -72.01
N GLY A 331 -0.97 -7.99 -71.22
CA GLY A 331 -0.49 -9.36 -71.43
C GLY A 331 -0.39 -10.18 -70.14
N VAL A 332 0.23 -11.36 -70.25
CA VAL A 332 0.43 -12.29 -69.13
C VAL A 332 1.90 -12.40 -68.80
N VAL A 333 2.26 -12.23 -67.53
CA VAL A 333 3.62 -12.48 -67.02
C VAL A 333 3.60 -13.76 -66.20
N SER A 334 4.49 -14.71 -66.50
CA SER A 334 4.63 -15.96 -65.74
C SER A 334 6.04 -16.14 -65.22
N PHE A 335 6.17 -16.41 -63.92
CA PHE A 335 7.45 -16.65 -63.25
C PHE A 335 7.71 -18.14 -63.16
N ALA A 336 8.44 -18.72 -64.11
CA ALA A 336 8.75 -20.16 -64.13
C ALA A 336 9.76 -20.59 -63.05
N SER A 337 10.52 -19.64 -62.50
CA SER A 337 11.47 -19.84 -61.40
C SER A 337 11.30 -18.73 -60.37
N GLN A 338 11.90 -18.88 -59.19
CA GLN A 338 11.86 -17.84 -58.18
C GLN A 338 12.63 -16.60 -58.67
N THR A 339 11.94 -15.47 -58.80
CA THR A 339 12.50 -14.25 -59.40
C THR A 339 12.63 -13.16 -58.36
N ALA A 340 13.82 -12.59 -58.21
CA ALA A 340 14.07 -11.52 -57.25
C ALA A 340 13.21 -10.28 -57.55
N VAL A 341 12.71 -9.64 -56.49
CA VAL A 341 12.03 -8.35 -56.55
C VAL A 341 13.09 -7.26 -56.43
N THR A 342 13.09 -6.31 -57.37
CA THR A 342 13.94 -5.12 -57.31
C THR A 342 13.52 -4.25 -56.13
N MET A 343 14.43 -4.03 -55.18
CA MET A 343 14.15 -3.29 -53.95
C MET A 343 14.51 -1.80 -54.04
N PRO A 344 13.69 -0.91 -53.48
CA PRO A 344 14.07 0.47 -53.22
C PRO A 344 14.96 0.54 -51.97
N ALA A 345 15.33 1.75 -51.55
CA ALA A 345 15.86 1.96 -50.20
C ALA A 345 14.79 1.55 -49.17
N LEU A 346 15.19 0.70 -48.22
CA LEU A 346 14.31 0.17 -47.18
C LEU A 346 14.45 0.97 -45.89
N SER A 347 13.34 1.51 -45.40
CA SER A 347 13.24 2.27 -44.16
C SER A 347 12.54 1.43 -43.11
N ALA A 348 13.12 1.39 -41.90
CA ALA A 348 12.51 0.70 -40.75
C ALA A 348 11.13 1.27 -40.43
N GLY A 349 10.15 0.37 -40.28
CA GLY A 349 8.78 0.69 -39.93
C GLY A 349 7.92 1.19 -41.09
N GLU A 350 8.35 1.00 -42.34
CA GLU A 350 7.63 1.43 -43.53
C GLU A 350 7.01 0.25 -44.29
N ASP A 351 5.88 0.50 -44.92
CA ASP A 351 5.17 -0.46 -45.76
C ASP A 351 5.59 -0.33 -47.23
N TYR A 352 5.63 -1.46 -47.93
CA TYR A 352 6.01 -1.55 -49.34
C TYR A 352 5.01 -2.39 -50.11
N SER A 353 4.69 -1.94 -51.31
CA SER A 353 3.94 -2.72 -52.29
C SER A 353 4.86 -3.32 -53.33
N VAL A 354 4.51 -4.50 -53.84
CA VAL A 354 5.23 -5.18 -54.92
C VAL A 354 4.38 -5.15 -56.18
N TRP A 355 5.01 -4.73 -57.27
CA TRP A 355 4.40 -4.56 -58.58
C TRP A 355 5.07 -5.49 -59.58
N VAL A 356 4.28 -6.06 -60.49
CA VAL A 356 4.79 -6.76 -61.67
C VAL A 356 4.62 -5.85 -62.87
N LEU A 357 5.71 -5.62 -63.59
CA LEU A 357 5.77 -4.73 -64.74
C LEU A 357 5.51 -5.51 -66.04
N PRO A 358 5.03 -4.85 -67.11
CA PRO A 358 4.83 -5.49 -68.41
C PRO A 358 6.09 -6.10 -69.03
N ASP A 359 7.29 -5.66 -68.61
CA ASP A 359 8.57 -6.20 -69.07
C ASP A 359 8.95 -7.54 -68.41
N GLY A 360 8.11 -8.06 -67.51
CA GLY A 360 8.31 -9.33 -66.81
C GLY A 360 9.10 -9.21 -65.51
N THR A 361 9.49 -8.00 -65.09
CA THR A 361 10.18 -7.78 -63.81
C THR A 361 9.20 -7.52 -62.66
N ALA A 362 9.68 -7.67 -61.43
CA ALA A 362 8.96 -7.30 -60.23
C ALA A 362 9.74 -6.25 -59.43
N GLN A 363 9.06 -5.24 -58.91
CA GLN A 363 9.67 -4.13 -58.18
C GLN A 363 8.85 -3.77 -56.93
N ALA A 364 9.54 -3.50 -55.82
CA ALA A 364 8.92 -2.95 -54.62
C ALA A 364 8.95 -1.42 -54.63
N VAL A 365 7.91 -0.80 -54.08
CA VAL A 365 7.74 0.66 -53.97
C VAL A 365 7.20 0.98 -52.58
N ALA A 366 7.72 2.04 -51.95
CA ALA A 366 7.20 2.51 -50.65
C ALA A 366 5.70 2.83 -50.79
N ASP A 367 4.90 2.31 -49.87
CA ASP A 367 3.45 2.35 -49.88
C ASP A 367 2.92 2.71 -48.48
N PRO A 368 3.33 3.86 -47.89
CA PRO A 368 2.77 4.29 -46.60
C PRO A 368 1.27 4.48 -46.74
N PHE A 369 0.49 4.14 -45.71
CA PHE A 369 -0.94 4.42 -45.65
C PHE A 369 -1.27 5.90 -45.96
N SER A 370 -0.44 6.84 -45.48
CA SER A 370 -0.63 8.27 -45.68
C SER A 370 -0.41 8.73 -47.12
N THR A 371 0.31 7.96 -47.93
CA THR A 371 0.62 8.28 -49.33
C THR A 371 0.74 6.97 -50.13
N PRO A 372 -0.38 6.32 -50.46
CA PRO A 372 -0.37 5.05 -51.15
C PRO A 372 0.40 5.12 -52.47
N ALA A 373 1.19 4.08 -52.74
CA ALA A 373 2.04 3.96 -53.91
C ALA A 373 1.24 4.00 -55.20
N SER A 374 1.72 4.82 -56.14
CA SER A 374 1.30 4.76 -57.54
C SER A 374 2.11 3.69 -58.30
N ALA A 375 1.55 3.21 -59.41
CA ALA A 375 2.25 2.24 -60.25
C ALA A 375 3.61 2.78 -60.72
N PRO A 376 4.72 2.01 -60.59
CA PRO A 376 6.06 2.47 -60.97
C PRO A 376 6.24 2.60 -62.49
N ALA A 377 5.38 1.95 -63.28
CA ALA A 377 5.35 2.04 -64.73
C ALA A 377 3.92 1.84 -65.27
N PRO A 378 3.57 2.39 -66.44
CA PRO A 378 2.29 2.11 -67.10
C PRO A 378 2.06 0.61 -67.30
N GLY A 379 0.86 0.14 -66.96
CA GLY A 379 0.49 -1.27 -67.09
C GLY A 379 1.06 -2.19 -65.99
N ALA A 380 1.82 -1.66 -65.03
CA ALA A 380 2.23 -2.44 -63.86
C ALA A 380 1.04 -2.74 -62.94
N LEU A 381 1.02 -3.94 -62.34
CA LEU A 381 -0.02 -4.37 -61.42
C LEU A 381 0.55 -4.59 -60.02
N LYS A 382 -0.07 -4.01 -58.99
CA LYS A 382 0.23 -4.29 -57.58
C LYS A 382 -0.23 -5.71 -57.27
N ILE A 383 0.70 -6.60 -56.96
CA ILE A 383 0.40 -8.01 -56.69
C ILE A 383 0.38 -8.35 -55.20
N GLY A 384 0.99 -7.50 -54.36
CA GLY A 384 1.14 -7.75 -52.93
C GLY A 384 1.96 -6.67 -52.23
N GLY A 385 2.45 -7.00 -51.05
CA GLY A 385 3.27 -6.09 -50.24
C GLY A 385 3.83 -6.74 -48.98
N PHE A 386 4.53 -5.94 -48.19
CA PHE A 386 5.17 -6.33 -46.93
C PHE A 386 5.45 -5.11 -46.06
N HIS A 387 5.68 -5.35 -44.78
CA HIS A 387 6.20 -4.37 -43.83
C HIS A 387 7.69 -4.61 -43.58
N TYR A 388 8.50 -3.56 -43.64
CA TYR A 388 9.90 -3.62 -43.23
C TYR A 388 10.00 -3.32 -41.74
N GLY A 389 10.11 -4.37 -40.92
CA GLY A 389 10.07 -4.33 -39.47
C GLY A 389 11.28 -3.64 -38.81
N LEU A 390 11.21 -3.54 -37.48
CA LEU A 390 12.19 -2.78 -36.68
C LEU A 390 13.35 -3.63 -36.15
N VAL A 391 13.27 -4.95 -36.27
CA VAL A 391 14.40 -5.84 -36.01
C VAL A 391 15.36 -5.72 -37.19
N ALA A 392 16.56 -5.21 -36.98
CA ALA A 392 17.50 -4.99 -38.08
C ALA A 392 18.00 -6.32 -38.69
N PRO A 393 18.24 -6.41 -40.01
CA PRO A 393 18.94 -7.54 -40.61
C PRO A 393 20.27 -7.83 -39.91
N GLY A 394 20.56 -9.11 -39.64
CA GLY A 394 21.76 -9.53 -38.90
C GLY A 394 21.64 -9.41 -37.38
N THR A 395 20.48 -9.03 -36.85
CA THR A 395 20.20 -9.14 -35.41
C THR A 395 20.32 -10.60 -34.98
N THR A 396 21.08 -10.85 -33.91
CA THR A 396 21.19 -12.19 -33.31
C THR A 396 20.18 -12.34 -32.19
N VAL A 397 19.90 -13.58 -31.77
CA VAL A 397 19.09 -13.85 -30.56
C VAL A 397 19.54 -12.99 -29.37
N ALA A 398 20.85 -12.96 -29.11
CA ALA A 398 21.43 -12.21 -28.00
C ALA A 398 21.35 -10.69 -28.20
N SER A 399 21.73 -10.17 -29.38
CA SER A 399 21.75 -8.71 -29.62
C SER A 399 20.35 -8.10 -29.77
N GLY A 400 19.35 -8.91 -30.10
CA GLY A 400 17.96 -8.48 -30.18
C GLY A 400 17.24 -8.41 -28.83
N GLY A 401 17.84 -8.93 -27.76
CA GLY A 401 17.18 -9.09 -26.46
C GLY A 401 16.03 -10.09 -26.50
N PHE A 402 16.17 -11.14 -27.32
CA PHE A 402 15.22 -12.24 -27.40
C PHE A 402 15.52 -13.27 -26.33
N SER A 403 14.48 -13.86 -25.75
CA SER A 403 14.65 -14.79 -24.63
C SER A 403 15.25 -16.13 -25.08
N THR A 404 16.15 -16.65 -24.26
CA THR A 404 16.73 -18.01 -24.37
C THR A 404 16.35 -18.91 -23.19
N SER A 405 15.58 -18.41 -22.22
CA SER A 405 15.32 -19.09 -20.94
C SER A 405 14.22 -20.15 -21.01
N GLY A 406 13.39 -20.12 -22.05
CA GLY A 406 12.48 -21.19 -22.42
C GLY A 406 11.30 -21.48 -21.52
N PHE A 407 10.53 -22.50 -21.93
CA PHE A 407 9.31 -22.93 -21.26
C PHE A 407 9.62 -23.88 -20.10
N SER A 408 8.96 -23.66 -18.98
CA SER A 408 8.70 -24.70 -17.98
C SER A 408 7.36 -25.38 -18.27
N ASN A 409 7.08 -26.51 -17.61
CA ASN A 409 5.74 -27.12 -17.59
C ASN A 409 4.65 -26.19 -17.00
N THR A 410 5.03 -25.08 -16.37
CA THR A 410 4.14 -24.04 -15.85
C THR A 410 4.03 -22.79 -16.73
N GLY A 411 4.70 -22.77 -17.90
CA GLY A 411 4.78 -21.61 -18.79
C GLY A 411 6.18 -20.97 -18.84
N GLY A 412 6.34 -19.89 -19.57
CA GLY A 412 7.62 -19.20 -19.75
C GLY A 412 7.72 -18.45 -21.07
N SER A 413 8.86 -17.82 -21.31
CA SER A 413 9.16 -17.15 -22.57
C SER A 413 9.52 -18.15 -23.66
N MET A 414 9.26 -17.81 -24.92
CA MET A 414 9.74 -18.56 -26.08
C MET A 414 11.27 -18.69 -26.05
N ILE A 415 11.79 -19.89 -26.35
CA ILE A 415 13.20 -20.05 -26.71
C ILE A 415 13.34 -19.57 -28.15
N TRP A 416 13.90 -18.40 -28.35
CA TRP A 416 14.17 -17.90 -29.68
C TRP A 416 15.38 -18.62 -30.29
N THR A 417 15.19 -19.16 -31.49
CA THR A 417 16.29 -19.58 -32.35
C THR A 417 16.69 -18.43 -33.27
N GLN A 418 17.87 -18.54 -33.89
CA GLN A 418 18.27 -17.54 -34.88
C GLN A 418 17.31 -17.53 -36.08
N ALA A 419 16.76 -18.68 -36.47
CA ALA A 419 15.77 -18.76 -37.53
C ALA A 419 14.51 -17.95 -37.19
N ASP A 420 14.03 -18.03 -35.94
CA ASP A 420 12.88 -17.24 -35.48
C ASP A 420 13.15 -15.73 -35.58
N VAL A 421 14.35 -15.28 -35.23
CA VAL A 421 14.74 -13.88 -35.37
C VAL A 421 14.83 -13.49 -36.85
N ASP A 422 15.42 -14.35 -37.68
CA ASP A 422 15.59 -14.12 -39.10
C ASP A 422 14.26 -14.05 -39.84
N HIS A 423 13.20 -14.69 -39.35
CA HIS A 423 11.84 -14.57 -39.89
C HIS A 423 11.30 -13.13 -39.79
N ILE A 424 11.61 -12.40 -38.70
CA ILE A 424 11.12 -11.03 -38.48
C ILE A 424 12.15 -9.92 -38.75
N ALA A 425 13.43 -10.26 -38.92
CA ALA A 425 14.51 -9.28 -39.15
C ALA A 425 14.45 -8.64 -40.56
N GLY A 426 14.39 -7.32 -40.64
CA GLY A 426 14.17 -6.56 -41.86
C GLY A 426 12.75 -6.72 -42.36
N ILE A 427 12.54 -7.27 -43.55
CA ILE A 427 11.20 -7.65 -44.03
C ILE A 427 10.59 -8.62 -43.02
N ASN A 428 9.48 -8.25 -42.38
CA ASN A 428 8.78 -9.17 -41.51
C ASN A 428 8.03 -10.20 -42.37
N GLU A 429 8.42 -11.48 -42.34
CA GLU A 429 7.84 -12.48 -43.24
C GLU A 429 6.33 -12.65 -43.06
N PHE A 430 5.83 -12.44 -41.84
CA PHE A 430 4.44 -12.60 -41.49
C PHE A 430 3.58 -11.42 -41.95
N SER A 431 4.21 -10.30 -42.33
CA SER A 431 3.55 -9.16 -42.96
C SER A 431 3.36 -9.30 -44.47
N ILE A 432 3.94 -10.34 -45.08
CA ILE A 432 3.89 -10.53 -46.53
C ILE A 432 2.47 -10.92 -46.95
N TRP A 433 1.90 -10.14 -47.87
CA TRP A 433 0.56 -10.37 -48.41
C TRP A 433 0.55 -10.30 -49.94
N ASP A 434 -0.49 -10.89 -50.55
CA ASP A 434 -0.81 -10.76 -51.97
C ASP A 434 -2.31 -10.57 -52.21
N LEU A 435 -2.72 -10.31 -53.46
CA LEU A 435 -4.13 -10.07 -53.82
C LEU A 435 -5.11 -11.20 -53.41
N ARG A 436 -4.61 -12.40 -53.14
CA ARG A 436 -5.35 -13.61 -52.77
C ARG A 436 -4.92 -14.20 -51.42
N TYR A 437 -4.02 -13.56 -50.68
CA TYR A 437 -3.54 -13.97 -49.37
C TYR A 437 -3.22 -12.72 -48.56
N ARG A 438 -4.23 -12.18 -47.87
CA ARG A 438 -4.17 -10.85 -47.27
C ARG A 438 -5.08 -10.70 -46.07
N SER A 439 -4.95 -9.58 -45.38
CA SER A 439 -5.99 -9.07 -44.48
C SER A 439 -7.26 -8.76 -45.27
N ASN A 440 -8.42 -9.12 -44.70
CA ASN A 440 -9.73 -8.70 -45.18
C ASN A 440 -10.01 -7.22 -44.86
N GLY A 441 -9.22 -6.61 -43.98
CA GLY A 441 -9.26 -5.19 -43.64
C GLY A 441 -7.99 -4.48 -44.10
N GLU A 442 -7.37 -3.77 -43.16
CA GLU A 442 -6.12 -3.04 -43.36
C GLU A 442 -4.91 -3.97 -43.53
N GLN A 443 -3.96 -3.55 -44.38
CA GLN A 443 -2.73 -4.29 -44.70
C GLN A 443 -1.47 -3.56 -44.21
N HIS A 444 -1.50 -2.23 -44.17
CA HIS A 444 -0.35 -1.40 -43.80
C HIS A 444 -0.05 -1.54 -42.31
N GLY A 445 1.16 -2.00 -42.00
CA GLY A 445 1.58 -2.25 -40.63
C GLY A 445 0.87 -3.43 -39.98
N PHE A 446 0.44 -4.44 -40.74
CA PHE A 446 -0.17 -5.66 -40.21
C PHE A 446 0.73 -6.89 -40.37
N THR A 447 0.50 -7.88 -39.52
CA THR A 447 1.17 -9.17 -39.53
C THR A 447 0.17 -10.29 -39.32
N LEU A 448 0.35 -11.40 -40.03
CA LEU A 448 -0.48 -12.59 -39.91
C LEU A 448 0.06 -13.49 -38.81
N ASP A 449 -0.80 -13.85 -37.87
CA ASP A 449 -0.56 -15.02 -37.02
C ASP A 449 -1.01 -16.30 -37.76
N PRO A 450 -0.09 -17.19 -38.19
CA PRO A 450 -0.46 -18.37 -38.94
C PRO A 450 -1.25 -19.40 -38.12
N GLN A 451 -1.18 -19.35 -36.78
CA GLN A 451 -1.86 -20.31 -35.89
C GLN A 451 -3.35 -19.99 -35.79
N THR A 452 -3.69 -18.70 -35.64
CA THR A 452 -5.09 -18.25 -35.53
C THR A 452 -5.68 -17.82 -36.86
N ARG A 453 -4.83 -17.64 -37.89
CA ARG A 453 -5.19 -17.06 -39.19
C ARG A 453 -5.87 -15.70 -39.03
N THR A 454 -5.29 -14.86 -38.18
CA THR A 454 -5.76 -13.50 -37.94
C THR A 454 -4.62 -12.53 -38.20
N TRP A 455 -4.93 -11.43 -38.88
CA TRP A 455 -4.00 -10.32 -39.06
C TRP A 455 -4.12 -9.38 -37.87
N LEU A 456 -3.00 -8.95 -37.28
CA LEU A 456 -2.98 -7.97 -36.20
C LEU A 456 -2.07 -6.81 -36.56
N GLY A 457 -2.42 -5.62 -36.07
CA GLY A 457 -1.55 -4.46 -36.20
C GLY A 457 -0.21 -4.70 -35.51
N LEU A 458 0.90 -4.46 -36.20
CA LEU A 458 2.26 -4.49 -35.67
C LEU A 458 2.46 -3.45 -34.56
N TYR A 459 1.75 -2.33 -34.63
CA TYR A 459 1.86 -1.21 -33.71
C TYR A 459 0.52 -0.90 -33.04
N ILE A 460 0.58 -0.22 -31.89
CA ILE A 460 -0.60 0.29 -31.20
C ILE A 460 -1.16 1.48 -32.00
N CYS A 461 -2.48 1.63 -32.05
CA CYS A 461 -3.15 2.67 -32.82
C CYS A 461 -2.69 4.08 -32.43
N SER A 462 -2.45 4.93 -33.43
CA SER A 462 -2.14 6.35 -33.25
C SER A 462 -3.39 7.20 -33.05
N THR A 463 -3.22 8.43 -32.56
CA THR A 463 -4.38 9.33 -32.43
C THR A 463 -4.93 9.76 -33.79
N ASN A 464 -4.03 9.97 -34.75
CA ASN A 464 -4.38 10.32 -36.13
C ASN A 464 -4.42 9.08 -37.03
N HIS A 465 -5.19 8.07 -36.63
CA HIS A 465 -5.39 6.85 -37.41
C HIS A 465 -5.99 7.11 -38.81
N ILE A 466 -6.64 8.27 -39.02
CA ILE A 466 -7.22 8.65 -40.32
C ILE A 466 -6.12 8.94 -41.35
N ALA A 467 -5.02 9.57 -40.93
CA ALA A 467 -3.91 9.88 -41.84
C ALA A 467 -2.81 8.82 -41.80
N ASN A 468 -2.59 8.18 -40.66
CA ASN A 468 -1.48 7.25 -40.45
C ASN A 468 -1.85 5.78 -40.70
N GLY A 469 -3.15 5.47 -40.81
CA GLY A 469 -3.64 4.11 -40.65
C GLY A 469 -3.72 3.71 -39.19
N ILE A 470 -4.34 2.56 -38.92
CA ILE A 470 -4.57 2.07 -37.55
C ILE A 470 -3.34 1.42 -36.89
N SER A 471 -2.26 1.19 -37.65
CA SER A 471 -1.01 0.59 -37.17
C SER A 471 0.17 1.20 -37.92
N ARG A 472 0.94 2.06 -37.25
CA ARG A 472 2.11 2.74 -37.86
C ARG A 472 3.25 2.88 -36.86
N TYR A 473 4.47 2.79 -37.37
CA TYR A 473 5.70 3.05 -36.60
C TYR A 473 5.90 4.55 -36.35
N ASN A 474 6.52 4.89 -35.23
CA ASN A 474 6.95 6.24 -34.87
C ASN A 474 5.81 7.27 -34.88
N THR A 475 4.64 6.82 -34.43
CA THR A 475 3.48 7.66 -34.18
C THR A 475 3.18 7.68 -32.70
N ASP A 476 2.46 8.71 -32.24
CA ASP A 476 1.91 8.71 -30.89
C ASP A 476 0.97 7.53 -30.64
N VAL A 477 0.64 7.26 -29.37
CA VAL A 477 -0.21 6.13 -28.98
C VAL A 477 -1.53 6.63 -28.41
N ALA A 478 -2.63 6.26 -29.07
CA ALA A 478 -3.97 6.59 -28.63
C ALA A 478 -4.29 5.91 -27.29
N SER A 479 -4.85 6.67 -26.36
CA SER A 479 -5.24 6.22 -25.02
C SER A 479 -6.33 7.09 -24.41
N GLY A 480 -6.74 6.80 -23.18
CA GLY A 480 -7.68 7.63 -22.43
C GLY A 480 -7.17 9.04 -22.06
N THR A 481 -5.88 9.33 -22.26
CA THR A 481 -5.28 10.67 -22.02
C THR A 481 -4.62 11.28 -23.25
N VAL A 482 -4.41 10.49 -24.31
CA VAL A 482 -3.87 10.93 -25.61
C VAL A 482 -4.91 10.52 -26.65
N LEU A 483 -5.87 11.41 -26.89
CA LEU A 483 -7.19 11.03 -27.38
C LEU A 483 -7.19 10.87 -28.92
N PRO A 484 -7.76 9.76 -29.44
CA PRO A 484 -7.84 9.55 -30.88
C PRO A 484 -8.87 10.44 -31.56
N ARG A 485 -8.65 10.68 -32.86
CA ARG A 485 -9.61 11.38 -33.71
C ARG A 485 -10.90 10.56 -33.86
N ILE A 486 -12.02 11.25 -34.04
CA ILE A 486 -13.28 10.58 -34.38
C ILE A 486 -13.19 10.17 -35.86
N PRO A 487 -13.44 8.89 -36.22
CA PRO A 487 -13.44 8.50 -37.62
C PRO A 487 -14.50 9.25 -38.43
N LEU A 488 -14.19 9.51 -39.70
CA LEU A 488 -15.12 10.21 -40.61
C LEU A 488 -16.47 9.48 -40.72
N ALA A 489 -16.45 8.15 -40.73
CA ALA A 489 -17.65 7.31 -40.79
C ALA A 489 -18.59 7.46 -39.57
N TYR A 490 -18.08 7.98 -38.45
CA TYR A 490 -18.82 8.18 -37.20
C TYR A 490 -19.02 9.66 -36.85
N GLY A 491 -18.88 10.54 -37.84
CA GLY A 491 -19.17 11.98 -37.72
C GLY A 491 -17.97 12.86 -37.38
N GLY A 492 -16.73 12.34 -37.46
CA GLY A 492 -15.53 13.17 -37.32
C GLY A 492 -15.31 14.09 -38.52
N ASP A 493 -14.60 15.20 -38.30
CA ASP A 493 -14.23 16.18 -39.33
C ASP A 493 -12.77 16.03 -39.81
N GLY A 494 -12.09 14.96 -39.37
CA GLY A 494 -10.68 14.70 -39.64
C GLY A 494 -9.71 15.36 -38.65
N MET A 495 -10.18 16.17 -37.69
CA MET A 495 -9.36 16.81 -36.64
C MET A 495 -9.90 16.60 -35.23
N ILE A 496 -11.22 16.58 -35.05
CA ILE A 496 -11.90 16.42 -33.76
C ILE A 496 -11.53 15.08 -33.12
N THR A 497 -11.27 15.11 -31.81
CA THR A 497 -10.95 13.94 -31.00
C THR A 497 -12.15 13.50 -30.17
N TYR A 498 -12.21 12.22 -29.85
CA TYR A 498 -13.08 11.74 -28.79
C TYR A 498 -12.67 12.38 -27.45
N GLY A 499 -13.59 12.40 -26.48
CA GLY A 499 -13.31 12.84 -25.11
C GLY A 499 -12.70 11.75 -24.20
N ARG A 500 -12.58 10.52 -24.71
CA ARG A 500 -12.06 9.33 -24.01
C ARG A 500 -11.66 8.25 -25.03
N LEU A 501 -10.98 7.20 -24.58
CA LEU A 501 -10.85 5.95 -25.34
C LEU A 501 -11.33 4.79 -24.47
N SER A 502 -12.59 4.40 -24.67
CA SER A 502 -13.19 3.22 -24.06
C SER A 502 -13.47 2.15 -25.12
N LEU A 503 -14.19 1.08 -24.75
CA LEU A 503 -14.61 0.04 -25.69
C LEU A 503 -15.31 0.63 -26.92
N TYR A 504 -16.21 1.59 -26.71
CA TYR A 504 -17.07 2.12 -27.76
C TYR A 504 -16.26 2.83 -28.84
N GLU A 505 -15.39 3.76 -28.44
CA GLU A 505 -14.55 4.50 -29.38
C GLU A 505 -13.53 3.57 -30.06
N ALA A 506 -13.01 2.57 -29.34
CA ALA A 506 -12.10 1.59 -29.90
C ALA A 506 -12.74 0.72 -31.00
N VAL A 507 -14.01 0.30 -30.82
CA VAL A 507 -14.77 -0.43 -31.84
C VAL A 507 -15.03 0.44 -33.06
N GLU A 508 -15.44 1.69 -32.88
CA GLU A 508 -15.68 2.64 -33.99
C GLU A 508 -14.41 2.88 -34.82
N ILE A 509 -13.27 3.08 -34.14
CA ILE A 509 -11.98 3.26 -34.80
C ILE A 509 -11.58 2.00 -35.57
N ALA A 510 -11.64 0.82 -34.95
CA ALA A 510 -11.30 -0.43 -35.63
C ALA A 510 -12.20 -0.69 -36.85
N ALA A 511 -13.52 -0.50 -36.70
CA ALA A 511 -14.48 -0.70 -37.77
C ALA A 511 -14.28 0.29 -38.94
N SER A 512 -13.84 1.53 -38.66
CA SER A 512 -13.55 2.52 -39.71
C SER A 512 -12.39 2.12 -40.64
N HIS A 513 -11.56 1.18 -40.20
CA HIS A 513 -10.45 0.59 -40.96
C HIS A 513 -10.76 -0.84 -41.45
N ASN A 514 -12.05 -1.22 -41.47
CA ASN A 514 -12.54 -2.56 -41.81
C ASN A 514 -11.88 -3.68 -40.97
N CYS A 515 -11.60 -3.38 -39.70
CA CYS A 515 -11.02 -4.29 -38.73
C CYS A 515 -11.90 -4.35 -37.47
N ARG A 516 -11.44 -5.12 -36.50
CA ARG A 516 -12.14 -5.40 -35.23
C ARG A 516 -11.16 -5.42 -34.08
N LEU A 517 -11.68 -5.55 -32.86
CA LEU A 517 -10.86 -5.83 -31.69
C LEU A 517 -10.42 -7.31 -31.70
N PRO A 518 -9.21 -7.63 -31.20
CA PRO A 518 -8.76 -9.02 -31.10
C PRO A 518 -9.55 -9.79 -30.05
N SER A 519 -9.74 -11.08 -30.31
CA SER A 519 -10.16 -12.03 -29.28
C SER A 519 -9.03 -12.34 -28.32
N TYR A 520 -9.35 -12.91 -27.16
CA TYR A 520 -8.32 -13.31 -26.21
C TYR A 520 -7.38 -14.38 -26.79
N GLU A 521 -7.94 -15.36 -27.52
CA GLU A 521 -7.20 -16.43 -28.20
C GLU A 521 -6.26 -15.88 -29.29
N GLU A 522 -6.73 -14.89 -30.05
CA GLU A 522 -5.94 -14.21 -31.07
C GLU A 522 -4.82 -13.40 -30.45
N PHE A 523 -5.12 -12.63 -29.41
CA PHE A 523 -4.11 -11.81 -28.74
C PHE A 523 -3.01 -12.69 -28.12
N MET A 524 -3.38 -13.75 -27.39
CA MET A 524 -2.39 -14.60 -26.73
C MET A 524 -1.47 -15.31 -27.73
N SER A 525 -2.00 -15.72 -28.89
CA SER A 525 -1.21 -16.36 -29.93
C SER A 525 -0.32 -15.36 -30.70
N ALA A 526 -0.82 -14.16 -30.94
CA ALA A 526 -0.08 -13.10 -31.63
C ALA A 526 1.00 -12.43 -30.75
N ALA A 527 0.76 -12.30 -29.46
CA ALA A 527 1.70 -11.75 -28.48
C ALA A 527 2.75 -12.77 -28.03
N PHE A 528 2.56 -14.05 -28.32
CA PHE A 528 3.55 -15.08 -28.01
C PHE A 528 4.92 -14.75 -28.66
N GLY A 529 6.01 -14.95 -27.91
CA GLY A 529 7.37 -14.63 -28.34
C GLY A 529 7.96 -13.42 -27.61
N VAL A 530 7.14 -12.58 -26.97
CA VAL A 530 7.66 -11.61 -26.00
C VAL A 530 8.39 -12.31 -24.87
N THR A 531 9.27 -11.59 -24.18
CA THR A 531 9.74 -12.01 -22.86
C THR A 531 8.59 -11.80 -21.87
N GLU A 532 8.16 -12.90 -21.26
CA GLU A 532 7.02 -12.95 -20.35
C GLU A 532 7.37 -12.42 -18.95
N GLY A 533 6.38 -11.94 -18.20
CA GLY A 533 6.56 -11.51 -16.82
C GLY A 533 7.36 -10.21 -16.68
N GLN A 534 7.19 -9.28 -17.63
CA GLN A 534 7.83 -7.98 -17.58
C GLN A 534 6.96 -6.85 -18.16
N SER A 535 7.16 -5.65 -17.62
CA SER A 535 6.59 -4.40 -18.12
C SER A 535 7.69 -3.36 -18.31
N LEU A 536 7.45 -2.36 -19.15
CA LEU A 536 8.42 -1.31 -19.47
C LEU A 536 8.87 -0.52 -18.22
N GLY A 537 8.00 -0.39 -17.20
CA GLY A 537 8.24 0.43 -16.02
C GLY A 537 8.18 1.93 -16.30
N GLY A 538 8.62 2.73 -15.32
CA GLY A 538 8.68 4.19 -15.39
C GLY A 538 7.38 4.89 -14.99
N ALA A 539 7.22 6.16 -15.42
CA ALA A 539 6.09 7.00 -15.03
C ALA A 539 4.75 6.46 -15.53
N SER A 540 3.69 6.66 -14.74
CA SER A 540 2.31 6.31 -15.07
C SER A 540 1.74 7.24 -16.15
N SER A 541 2.21 7.09 -17.38
CA SER A 541 1.81 7.87 -18.54
C SER A 541 1.79 7.03 -19.82
N THR A 542 0.96 7.45 -20.78
CA THR A 542 0.95 6.94 -22.15
C THR A 542 2.36 6.98 -22.72
N ILE A 543 2.81 5.86 -23.30
CA ILE A 543 4.08 5.82 -24.02
C ILE A 543 4.07 6.85 -25.17
N PRO A 544 5.21 7.53 -25.42
CA PRO A 544 5.22 8.66 -26.33
C PRO A 544 5.08 8.28 -27.80
N ALA A 545 5.55 7.08 -28.18
CA ALA A 545 5.48 6.62 -29.56
C ALA A 545 5.48 5.09 -29.67
N THR A 546 4.94 4.62 -30.80
CA THR A 546 5.11 3.26 -31.29
C THR A 546 6.56 3.03 -31.71
N ALA A 547 7.22 2.06 -31.09
CA ALA A 547 8.63 1.80 -31.31
C ALA A 547 8.96 0.34 -30.99
N ARG A 548 10.20 -0.07 -31.30
CA ARG A 548 10.75 -1.33 -30.84
C ARG A 548 11.41 -1.15 -29.47
N GLN A 549 11.08 -2.04 -28.54
CA GLN A 549 11.82 -2.23 -27.29
C GLN A 549 12.21 -3.70 -27.19
N ALA A 550 13.48 -3.95 -26.87
CA ALA A 550 14.01 -5.30 -26.73
C ALA A 550 13.20 -6.10 -25.69
N GLY A 551 12.87 -7.35 -26.01
CA GLY A 551 12.06 -8.23 -25.17
C GLY A 551 10.53 -8.09 -25.33
N TYR A 552 10.02 -7.10 -26.09
CA TYR A 552 8.57 -6.88 -26.26
C TYR A 552 8.05 -7.09 -27.68
N THR A 553 8.92 -7.55 -28.59
CA THR A 553 8.55 -7.98 -29.94
C THR A 553 8.06 -9.43 -29.89
N SER A 554 6.89 -9.72 -30.47
CA SER A 554 6.37 -11.09 -30.55
C SER A 554 7.02 -11.90 -31.68
N ARG A 555 6.74 -13.20 -31.75
CA ARG A 555 7.28 -14.09 -32.80
C ARG A 555 6.85 -13.70 -34.22
N ILE A 556 5.74 -12.97 -34.34
CA ILE A 556 5.24 -12.46 -35.62
C ILE A 556 5.61 -10.99 -35.85
N GLY A 557 6.53 -10.45 -35.04
CA GLY A 557 7.06 -9.10 -35.16
C GLY A 557 6.17 -8.01 -34.56
N MET A 558 5.14 -8.35 -33.78
CA MET A 558 4.28 -7.36 -33.12
C MET A 558 5.09 -6.59 -32.08
N GLU A 559 5.24 -5.29 -32.27
CA GLU A 559 6.04 -4.42 -31.40
C GLU A 559 5.20 -3.90 -30.23
N GLN A 560 5.82 -3.76 -29.06
CA GLN A 560 5.14 -3.37 -27.82
C GLN A 560 3.90 -4.24 -27.57
N ALA A 561 4.06 -5.55 -27.81
CA ALA A 561 2.96 -6.50 -27.76
C ALA A 561 2.36 -6.61 -26.35
N THR A 562 3.18 -6.45 -25.31
CA THR A 562 2.79 -6.58 -23.90
C THR A 562 3.52 -5.55 -23.03
N GLY A 563 3.05 -5.31 -21.80
CA GLY A 563 3.79 -4.55 -20.79
C GLY A 563 4.00 -3.06 -21.10
N HIS A 564 3.19 -2.50 -22.00
CA HIS A 564 3.23 -1.08 -22.39
C HIS A 564 1.86 -0.44 -22.15
N HIS A 565 0.86 -0.94 -22.87
CA HIS A 565 -0.55 -0.59 -22.75
C HIS A 565 -1.38 -1.85 -22.72
N TRP A 566 -2.46 -1.79 -21.95
CA TRP A 566 -3.57 -2.71 -22.08
C TRP A 566 -4.22 -2.54 -23.45
N ILE A 567 -4.38 -3.64 -24.19
CA ILE A 567 -5.09 -3.65 -25.47
C ILE A 567 -6.55 -4.01 -25.22
N ILE A 568 -7.46 -3.15 -25.67
CA ILE A 568 -8.91 -3.42 -25.63
C ILE A 568 -9.25 -4.62 -26.52
N GLY A 569 -9.91 -5.62 -25.94
CA GLY A 569 -10.31 -6.86 -26.60
C GLY A 569 -11.83 -7.05 -26.74
N ALA A 570 -12.22 -8.10 -27.45
CA ALA A 570 -13.61 -8.56 -27.63
C ALA A 570 -13.70 -10.11 -27.56
N PRO A 571 -14.90 -10.71 -27.38
CA PRO A 571 -16.14 -10.07 -26.97
C PRO A 571 -16.03 -9.56 -25.52
N PHE A 572 -16.77 -8.50 -25.19
CA PHE A 572 -16.88 -8.04 -23.80
C PHE A 572 -17.96 -8.83 -23.06
N GLY A 573 -17.68 -9.16 -21.81
CA GLY A 573 -18.58 -9.98 -20.97
C GLY A 573 -19.53 -9.15 -20.13
N SER A 574 -20.45 -9.83 -19.44
CA SER A 574 -21.21 -9.29 -18.30
C SER A 574 -20.57 -9.77 -17.00
N SER A 575 -20.35 -8.86 -16.06
CA SER A 575 -19.75 -9.15 -14.74
C SER A 575 -20.79 -9.11 -13.60
N GLY A 576 -22.09 -9.14 -13.92
CA GLY A 576 -23.20 -8.98 -12.96
C GLY A 576 -23.63 -7.53 -12.77
N GLY A 577 -24.57 -7.24 -11.89
CA GLY A 577 -25.06 -5.87 -11.62
C GLY A 577 -26.39 -5.52 -12.30
N SER A 578 -27.15 -4.61 -11.70
CA SER A 578 -28.54 -4.28 -12.06
C SER A 578 -28.76 -2.76 -12.06
N THR A 579 -27.99 -2.05 -12.88
CA THR A 579 -28.04 -0.59 -12.96
C THR A 579 -27.92 -0.13 -14.41
N TRP A 580 -28.67 0.91 -14.76
CA TRP A 580 -28.54 1.59 -16.04
C TRP A 580 -27.33 2.54 -16.02
N SER A 581 -26.50 2.47 -17.05
CA SER A 581 -25.37 3.38 -17.27
C SER A 581 -25.51 4.04 -18.64
N GLY A 582 -25.59 5.37 -18.67
CA GLY A 582 -25.70 6.14 -19.91
C GLY A 582 -24.39 6.14 -20.69
N THR A 583 -24.45 5.81 -21.98
CA THR A 583 -23.26 5.76 -22.85
C THR A 583 -23.10 7.00 -23.72
N GLY A 584 -24.12 7.88 -23.74
CA GLY A 584 -24.24 8.99 -24.69
C GLY A 584 -24.88 8.60 -26.02
N ARG A 585 -25.09 7.29 -26.28
CA ARG A 585 -25.81 6.73 -27.42
C ARG A 585 -26.80 5.65 -26.94
N GLY A 586 -27.55 5.98 -25.88
CA GLY A 586 -28.42 5.06 -25.15
C GLY A 586 -27.86 4.70 -23.77
N SER A 587 -28.38 3.63 -23.17
CA SER A 587 -27.96 3.13 -21.86
C SER A 587 -27.73 1.62 -21.90
N LEU A 588 -26.70 1.16 -21.19
CA LEU A 588 -26.46 -0.26 -20.95
C LEU A 588 -27.01 -0.64 -19.57
N TYR A 589 -27.61 -1.82 -19.44
CA TYR A 589 -28.07 -2.36 -18.16
C TYR A 589 -27.13 -3.46 -17.67
N GLY A 590 -26.60 -3.27 -16.46
CA GLY A 590 -25.66 -4.18 -15.80
C GLY A 590 -24.20 -3.74 -15.85
N THR A 591 -23.34 -4.46 -15.15
CA THR A 591 -21.88 -4.23 -15.16
C THR A 591 -21.24 -5.09 -16.26
N THR A 592 -20.33 -4.48 -17.01
CA THR A 592 -19.61 -5.11 -18.11
C THR A 592 -18.22 -5.53 -17.66
N GLY A 593 -17.72 -6.63 -18.21
CA GLY A 593 -16.33 -7.04 -18.11
C GLY A 593 -15.61 -6.76 -19.43
N LEU A 594 -14.98 -5.59 -19.53
CA LEU A 594 -14.13 -5.18 -20.64
C LEU A 594 -12.83 -5.99 -20.62
N PRO A 595 -12.55 -6.78 -21.67
CA PRO A 595 -11.30 -7.52 -21.78
C PRO A 595 -10.17 -6.54 -22.10
N LEU A 596 -9.14 -6.55 -21.27
CA LEU A 596 -7.91 -5.80 -21.47
C LEU A 596 -6.75 -6.80 -21.50
N PHE A 597 -5.93 -6.80 -22.55
CA PHE A 597 -4.87 -7.79 -22.75
C PHE A 597 -3.45 -7.21 -22.71
N GLY A 598 -2.48 -8.04 -22.34
CA GLY A 598 -1.04 -7.76 -22.46
C GLY A 598 -0.38 -7.04 -21.27
N GLY A 599 -1.15 -6.33 -20.47
CA GLY A 599 -0.65 -5.54 -19.34
C GLY A 599 -0.06 -4.19 -19.75
N SER A 600 -0.05 -3.27 -18.80
CA SER A 600 0.52 -1.93 -18.91
C SER A 600 1.96 -1.86 -18.41
N ARG A 601 2.63 -0.73 -18.67
CA ARG A 601 3.98 -0.45 -18.16
C ARG A 601 4.12 -0.50 -16.64
N SER A 602 3.04 -0.42 -15.87
CA SER A 602 3.04 -0.42 -14.40
C SER A 602 2.74 -1.79 -13.76
N ASP A 603 2.41 -2.82 -14.55
CA ASP A 603 1.96 -4.12 -14.01
C ASP A 603 3.12 -5.07 -13.65
N ALA A 604 4.36 -4.65 -13.88
CA ALA A 604 5.58 -5.39 -13.60
C ALA A 604 5.53 -6.86 -14.09
N ALA A 605 5.64 -7.81 -13.16
CA ALA A 605 5.71 -9.23 -13.49
C ALA A 605 4.37 -9.84 -13.94
N HIS A 606 3.27 -9.08 -13.88
CA HIS A 606 1.97 -9.57 -14.35
C HIS A 606 1.81 -9.49 -15.87
N SER A 607 2.52 -8.60 -16.55
CA SER A 607 2.45 -8.44 -18.00
C SER A 607 2.99 -9.66 -18.76
N GLY A 608 2.40 -9.93 -19.93
CA GLY A 608 2.72 -11.11 -20.73
C GLY A 608 1.64 -11.42 -21.77
N SER A 609 1.91 -12.37 -22.65
CA SER A 609 1.03 -12.73 -23.77
C SER A 609 -0.34 -13.23 -23.31
N ARG A 610 -0.41 -13.80 -22.10
CA ARG A 610 -1.63 -14.27 -21.43
C ARG A 610 -2.11 -13.35 -20.31
N CYS A 611 -1.52 -12.15 -20.18
CA CYS A 611 -2.00 -11.19 -19.20
C CYS A 611 -3.37 -10.68 -19.64
N SER A 612 -4.39 -10.82 -18.79
CA SER A 612 -5.73 -10.33 -19.06
C SER A 612 -6.41 -9.78 -17.81
N ASN A 613 -7.11 -8.67 -17.97
CA ASN A 613 -7.96 -8.08 -16.95
C ASN A 613 -9.39 -7.98 -17.50
N TRP A 614 -10.36 -8.42 -16.69
CA TRP A 614 -11.77 -8.48 -17.04
C TRP A 614 -12.66 -7.70 -16.05
N SER A 615 -12.04 -6.90 -15.17
CA SER A 615 -12.75 -6.15 -14.12
C SER A 615 -13.13 -4.73 -14.57
N ALA A 616 -12.55 -4.23 -15.65
CA ALA A 616 -12.88 -2.91 -16.18
C ALA A 616 -14.29 -2.92 -16.79
N VAL A 617 -15.00 -1.81 -16.68
CA VAL A 617 -16.30 -1.60 -17.35
C VAL A 617 -16.09 -1.08 -18.77
N ALA A 618 -17.09 -1.24 -19.65
CA ALA A 618 -17.02 -0.89 -21.06
C ALA A 618 -16.69 0.59 -21.33
N TRP A 619 -17.10 1.49 -20.43
CA TRP A 619 -16.80 2.93 -20.52
C TRP A 619 -15.48 3.33 -19.82
N ASN A 620 -14.71 2.37 -19.31
CA ASN A 620 -13.44 2.66 -18.66
C ASN A 620 -12.46 3.22 -19.69
N SER A 621 -11.76 4.29 -19.31
CA SER A 621 -10.80 5.01 -20.15
C SER A 621 -9.66 5.48 -19.26
N HIS A 622 -8.43 5.13 -19.63
CA HIS A 622 -7.26 5.37 -18.79
C HIS A 622 -6.02 5.61 -19.66
N TRP A 623 -4.98 6.25 -19.10
CA TRP A 623 -3.75 6.56 -19.82
C TRP A 623 -3.03 5.32 -20.36
N SER A 624 -3.30 4.15 -19.77
CA SER A 624 -2.66 2.86 -20.06
C SER A 624 -3.53 1.91 -20.88
N ILE A 625 -4.67 2.38 -21.39
CA ILE A 625 -5.59 1.57 -22.21
C ILE A 625 -5.53 2.11 -23.63
N GLY A 626 -5.21 1.23 -24.58
CA GLY A 626 -5.07 1.55 -26.00
C GLY A 626 -5.78 0.54 -26.90
N LEU A 627 -5.63 0.75 -28.20
CA LEU A 627 -6.25 -0.07 -29.24
C LEU A 627 -5.17 -0.71 -30.12
N ARG A 628 -5.32 -2.00 -30.40
CA ARG A 628 -4.63 -2.69 -31.49
C ARG A 628 -5.68 -3.47 -32.26
N ALA A 629 -5.74 -3.29 -33.56
CA ALA A 629 -6.76 -3.90 -34.39
C ALA A 629 -6.37 -5.30 -34.86
N ALA A 630 -7.38 -6.12 -35.08
CA ALA A 630 -7.31 -7.43 -35.71
C ALA A 630 -8.24 -7.47 -36.93
N CYS A 631 -7.89 -8.24 -37.96
CA CYS A 631 -8.71 -8.40 -39.16
C CYS A 631 -8.61 -9.85 -39.64
N ASP A 632 -9.69 -10.37 -40.22
CA ASP A 632 -9.74 -11.77 -40.67
C ASP A 632 -8.79 -12.00 -41.84
N HIS A 633 -8.23 -13.22 -41.92
CA HIS A 633 -7.41 -13.61 -43.05
C HIS A 633 -8.26 -14.05 -44.25
N LEU A 634 -7.98 -13.47 -45.42
CA LEU A 634 -8.63 -13.76 -46.68
C LEU A 634 -7.69 -14.58 -47.59
N ASN A 635 -8.15 -15.77 -47.99
CA ASN A 635 -7.50 -16.65 -48.96
C ASN A 635 -8.46 -16.99 -50.11
N LEU A 636 -8.12 -16.64 -51.36
CA LEU A 636 -9.02 -16.63 -52.54
C LEU A 636 -8.63 -17.55 -53.70
#